data_AF-A0A9W4DRH6-F1
#
_entry.id   AF-A0A9W4DRH6-F1
#
_cell.length_a   1.000
_cell.length_b   1.000
_cell.length_c   1.000
_cell.angle_alpha   90.00
_cell.angle_beta   90.00
_cell.angle_gamma   90.00
#
_symmetry.space_group_name_H-M   'P 1'
#
loop_
_entity.id
_entity.type
_entity.pdbx_description
1 polymer ?
#
loop_
_entity_poly.entity_id
_entity_poly.type
_entity_poly.pdbx_seq_one_letter_code
_entity_poly.pdbx_strand_id
1 'polypeptide(L)'
;MAVAIWTDCESPGAVSWARASIEGTAFVVGTFGGHLYLRCRAGARWRWERVGIPPTGDYLRDVTLLTVEASGAPTLAVVGGDGQVWLYRPEAASGSWSSLGSPFPDPKIAGSIVTSTTRQGTNTQHTLLLYNASQMWVRQGVDSDGTWFAIPSDPKLFVSQLASVTAGAEPQQHIFASVSAGGHSELTCKVAVRENSVWTWIDPGGGPLKHGAGLSATSIRDSSGRLQACVVVETESSGTEFSMLIGSGHDWRWVDLGLPPVPGRLDAALVADKGPDPQPGDEPTVVLSIDSNIWTRSLGGDWTDRGSMPRYGIPTAAFEVDATAGRRPLWIAGVSWGDDLRTFGLDDAGVRWEDHGAPGSVATVVGAYTDTRNDEMIGRVVVVDEYGDLWDTLIEGNSIQGLVGGPSGWSYHGQPTAAVTSVAGVGVITVVGGDPQPTWAFVVGSDGHLWARTADAAGWAWVDHGAPTGTSIKTGTAPIAVDPAHGPIVHVLADDGRLWVRSRSGHEWGWSDRGTPPGRLIFTVVGAAPLVTAAERLLVAAVVVTDDGHLWISVADGDSFHWNDLGTPTPTERITAGIGVEAVTSATVDIAAVGSPGGGVWTLRWTPGGTPQWTARGRPGDALIQAVVGTMHDPANASGCLVALIGNDKWLWATATTGPGQTWSRWDRPPWDSDVPSTTLLSGKGAVFLDNLPCSVVIDDRGRVHAVTPKLS
;
A
#
# COMPACT_ATOMS: atom_id res chain seq x y z
N MET A 1 -3.91 30.41 11.78
CA MET A 1 -4.04 29.04 11.26
C MET A 1 -3.17 28.16 12.12
N ALA A 2 -3.75 27.14 12.76
CA ALA A 2 -2.94 26.10 13.39
C ALA A 2 -2.26 25.34 12.25
N VAL A 3 -0.92 25.23 12.31
CA VAL A 3 -0.18 24.44 11.31
C VAL A 3 -0.42 22.97 11.66
N ALA A 4 -0.89 22.18 10.69
CA ALA A 4 -0.98 20.74 10.83
C ALA A 4 0.23 20.08 10.15
N ILE A 5 0.67 18.95 10.68
CA ILE A 5 1.69 18.10 10.10
C ILE A 5 0.95 16.95 9.42
N TRP A 6 1.25 16.75 8.14
CA TRP A 6 0.72 15.67 7.32
C TRP A 6 1.80 14.62 7.10
N THR A 7 1.45 13.37 7.34
CA THR A 7 2.29 12.21 7.08
C THR A 7 1.58 11.29 6.12
N ASP A 8 2.10 11.19 4.90
CA ASP A 8 1.63 10.25 3.89
C ASP A 8 1.94 8.82 4.38
N CYS A 9 0.90 8.00 4.57
CA CYS A 9 1.03 6.59 4.94
C CYS A 9 0.85 5.67 3.73
N GLU A 10 0.56 6.25 2.56
CA GLU A 10 0.22 5.57 1.31
C GLU A 10 -0.91 4.55 1.49
N SER A 11 -0.95 3.48 0.69
CA SER A 11 -1.90 2.38 0.82
C SER A 11 -1.18 1.04 0.74
N PRO A 12 -1.76 -0.06 1.27
CA PRO A 12 -1.18 -1.41 1.10
C PRO A 12 -0.97 -1.80 -0.37
N GLY A 13 -1.78 -1.21 -1.26
CA GLY A 13 -1.69 -1.44 -2.69
C GLY A 13 -0.85 -0.44 -3.48
N ALA A 14 -0.24 0.56 -2.82
CA ALA A 14 0.71 1.47 -3.44
C ALA A 14 1.80 0.69 -4.20
N VAL A 15 2.03 1.05 -5.46
CA VAL A 15 2.91 0.32 -6.38
C VAL A 15 4.36 0.67 -6.07
N SER A 16 5.15 -0.33 -5.68
CA SER A 16 6.59 -0.16 -5.42
C SER A 16 7.44 -0.41 -6.67
N TRP A 17 7.01 -1.35 -7.51
CA TRP A 17 7.65 -1.65 -8.80
C TRP A 17 6.63 -2.31 -9.74
N ALA A 18 6.91 -2.27 -11.04
CA ALA A 18 6.08 -2.90 -12.07
C ALA A 18 6.95 -3.60 -13.12
N ARG A 19 6.42 -4.68 -13.72
CA ARG A 19 6.99 -5.34 -14.90
C ARG A 19 5.90 -5.58 -15.92
N ALA A 20 6.21 -5.39 -17.20
CA ALA A 20 5.26 -5.50 -18.30
C ALA A 20 5.39 -6.82 -19.06
N SER A 21 4.30 -7.29 -19.65
CA SER A 21 4.34 -8.35 -20.65
C SER A 21 4.94 -7.78 -21.94
N ILE A 22 5.60 -8.62 -22.72
CA ILE A 22 6.19 -8.20 -24.00
C ILE A 22 5.14 -7.60 -24.97
N GLU A 23 3.89 -8.06 -24.89
CA GLU A 23 2.79 -7.59 -25.75
C GLU A 23 2.12 -6.30 -25.21
N GLY A 24 2.54 -5.82 -24.03
CA GLY A 24 1.89 -4.69 -23.34
C GLY A 24 0.43 -4.94 -22.94
N THR A 25 0.01 -6.20 -22.84
CA THR A 25 -1.38 -6.60 -22.53
C THR A 25 -1.59 -6.89 -21.04
N ALA A 26 -0.50 -7.10 -20.29
CA ALA A 26 -0.52 -7.30 -18.86
C ALA A 26 0.67 -6.63 -18.15
N PHE A 27 0.46 -6.21 -16.90
CA PHE A 27 1.53 -5.79 -15.99
C PHE A 27 1.42 -6.56 -14.70
N VAL A 28 2.56 -7.01 -14.16
CA VAL A 28 2.63 -7.46 -12.77
C VAL A 28 3.22 -6.33 -11.94
N VAL A 29 2.62 -6.05 -10.79
CA VAL A 29 3.09 -5.03 -9.85
C VAL A 29 3.28 -5.66 -8.48
N GLY A 30 4.31 -5.21 -7.78
CA GLY A 30 4.49 -5.47 -6.36
C GLY A 30 4.15 -4.22 -5.57
N THR A 31 3.45 -4.39 -4.45
CA THR A 31 2.98 -3.27 -3.64
C THR A 31 3.77 -3.09 -2.35
N PHE A 32 3.63 -1.94 -1.69
CA PHE A 32 4.19 -1.69 -0.36
C PHE A 32 3.67 -2.65 0.72
N GLY A 33 2.51 -3.30 0.49
CA GLY A 33 2.00 -4.41 1.30
C GLY A 33 2.64 -5.76 0.98
N GLY A 34 3.62 -5.83 0.08
CA GLY A 34 4.35 -7.06 -0.26
C GLY A 34 3.55 -8.05 -1.11
N HIS A 35 2.36 -7.68 -1.59
CA HIS A 35 1.51 -8.53 -2.41
C HIS A 35 1.71 -8.27 -3.90
N LEU A 36 1.47 -9.30 -4.71
CA LEU A 36 1.42 -9.18 -6.16
C LEU A 36 0.01 -8.89 -6.65
N TYR A 37 -0.06 -8.01 -7.65
CA TYR A 37 -1.24 -7.76 -8.44
C TYR A 37 -0.91 -7.83 -9.91
N LEU A 38 -1.89 -8.27 -10.68
CA LEU A 38 -1.84 -8.37 -12.12
C LEU A 38 -2.82 -7.35 -12.71
N ARG A 39 -2.35 -6.51 -13.61
CA ARG A 39 -3.14 -5.54 -14.37
C ARG A 39 -3.29 -6.07 -15.79
N CYS A 40 -4.46 -6.62 -16.12
CA CYS A 40 -4.72 -7.22 -17.43
C CYS A 40 -5.71 -6.42 -18.26
N ARG A 41 -5.52 -6.47 -19.58
CA ARG A 41 -6.48 -5.96 -20.54
C ARG A 41 -7.61 -6.97 -20.78
N ALA A 42 -8.84 -6.54 -20.54
CA ALA A 42 -10.06 -7.30 -20.80
C ALA A 42 -10.91 -6.52 -21.82
N GLY A 43 -10.65 -6.76 -23.11
CA GLY A 43 -11.23 -5.96 -24.20
C GLY A 43 -10.70 -4.51 -24.18
N ALA A 44 -11.61 -3.54 -24.08
CA ALA A 44 -11.25 -2.11 -24.02
C ALA A 44 -10.94 -1.59 -22.60
N ARG A 45 -11.09 -2.42 -21.56
CA ARG A 45 -10.90 -2.02 -20.16
C ARG A 45 -9.75 -2.78 -19.52
N TRP A 46 -9.08 -2.13 -18.59
CA TRP A 46 -8.10 -2.75 -17.74
C TRP A 46 -8.74 -3.21 -16.42
N ARG A 47 -8.32 -4.38 -15.92
CA ARG A 47 -8.76 -4.93 -14.63
C ARG A 47 -7.56 -5.26 -13.74
N TRP A 48 -7.69 -4.97 -12.44
CA TRP A 48 -6.77 -5.46 -11.42
C TRP A 48 -7.23 -6.85 -11.00
N GLU A 49 -6.26 -7.74 -10.81
CA GLU A 49 -6.46 -9.09 -10.26
C GLU A 49 -5.44 -9.28 -9.14
N ARG A 50 -5.90 -9.66 -7.96
CA ARG A 50 -5.03 -9.94 -6.82
C ARG A 50 -4.44 -11.33 -6.97
N VAL A 51 -3.12 -11.39 -7.03
CA VAL A 51 -2.36 -12.65 -7.09
C VAL A 51 -1.97 -13.12 -5.68
N GLY A 52 -1.66 -12.17 -4.79
CA GLY A 52 -1.28 -12.45 -3.41
C GLY A 52 0.21 -12.81 -3.26
N ILE A 53 0.52 -13.69 -2.31
CA ILE A 53 1.86 -14.21 -2.06
C ILE A 53 1.91 -15.73 -2.36
N PRO A 54 3.08 -16.29 -2.70
CA PRO A 54 3.22 -17.73 -2.91
C PRO A 54 2.89 -18.55 -1.65
N PRO A 55 2.40 -19.80 -1.78
CA PRO A 55 1.81 -20.57 -0.66
C PRO A 55 2.69 -20.77 0.59
N THR A 56 4.01 -20.82 0.43
CA THR A 56 4.97 -21.05 1.53
C THR A 56 5.93 -19.89 1.73
N GLY A 57 5.77 -18.78 0.99
CA GLY A 57 6.60 -17.60 1.13
C GLY A 57 5.97 -16.60 2.10
N ASP A 58 6.69 -16.24 3.16
CA ASP A 58 6.24 -15.18 4.10
C ASP A 58 6.30 -13.77 3.49
N TYR A 59 6.99 -13.61 2.36
CA TYR A 59 7.10 -12.38 1.59
C TYR A 59 7.57 -12.69 0.16
N LEU A 60 7.47 -11.70 -0.73
CA LEU A 60 7.94 -11.76 -2.10
C LEU A 60 9.42 -11.34 -2.20
N ARG A 61 10.24 -12.10 -2.94
CA ARG A 61 11.61 -11.70 -3.28
C ARG A 61 11.71 -11.04 -4.64
N ASP A 62 11.22 -11.73 -5.67
CA ASP A 62 11.26 -11.23 -7.03
C ASP A 62 10.23 -11.95 -7.90
N VAL A 63 9.89 -11.37 -9.05
CA VAL A 63 8.97 -11.95 -10.02
C VAL A 63 9.34 -11.55 -11.43
N THR A 64 8.96 -12.41 -12.35
CA THR A 64 9.12 -12.20 -13.77
C THR A 64 7.88 -12.72 -14.49
N LEU A 65 7.54 -12.05 -15.58
CA LEU A 65 6.34 -12.32 -16.35
C LEU A 65 6.73 -13.11 -17.59
N LEU A 66 6.11 -14.27 -17.76
CA LEU A 66 6.35 -15.13 -18.89
C LEU A 66 5.39 -14.79 -20.03
N THR A 67 5.94 -14.79 -21.24
CA THR A 67 5.20 -14.57 -22.48
C THR A 67 4.42 -15.83 -22.81
N VAL A 68 3.11 -15.90 -22.57
CA VAL A 68 2.39 -17.19 -22.63
C VAL A 68 1.58 -17.39 -23.90
N GLU A 69 1.61 -18.67 -24.30
CA GLU A 69 1.06 -19.42 -25.43
C GLU A 69 -0.40 -19.10 -25.85
N ALA A 70 -0.89 -19.85 -26.84
CA ALA A 70 -2.13 -19.67 -27.62
C ALA A 70 -3.44 -19.33 -26.86
N SER A 71 -3.49 -19.39 -25.52
CA SER A 71 -4.61 -18.94 -24.68
C SER A 71 -4.62 -17.44 -24.39
N GLY A 72 -3.46 -16.75 -24.42
CA GLY A 72 -3.35 -15.31 -24.17
C GLY A 72 -3.38 -14.87 -22.70
N ALA A 73 -3.34 -15.81 -21.74
CA ALA A 73 -3.33 -15.49 -20.31
C ALA A 73 -1.90 -15.38 -19.74
N PRO A 74 -1.56 -14.32 -18.97
CA PRO A 74 -0.21 -14.15 -18.42
C PRO A 74 0.13 -15.24 -17.39
N THR A 75 1.38 -15.71 -17.39
CA THR A 75 1.92 -16.60 -16.35
C THR A 75 3.06 -15.91 -15.63
N LEU A 76 3.09 -16.01 -14.30
CA LEU A 76 4.14 -15.42 -13.47
C LEU A 76 5.07 -16.52 -12.99
N ALA A 77 6.37 -16.25 -12.97
CA ALA A 77 7.34 -17.00 -12.18
C ALA A 77 7.81 -16.11 -11.02
N VAL A 78 7.65 -16.61 -9.79
CA VAL A 78 7.79 -15.84 -8.56
C VAL A 78 8.79 -16.54 -7.64
N VAL A 79 9.71 -15.78 -7.06
CA VAL A 79 10.59 -16.27 -5.98
C VAL A 79 9.97 -15.89 -4.64
N GLY A 80 9.62 -16.89 -3.85
CA GLY A 80 9.15 -16.70 -2.48
C GLY A 80 10.29 -16.42 -1.50
N GLY A 81 9.95 -15.88 -0.33
CA GLY A 81 10.89 -15.69 0.79
C GLY A 81 11.49 -16.99 1.34
N ASP A 82 10.90 -18.14 0.99
CA ASP A 82 11.37 -19.50 1.24
C ASP A 82 12.41 -20.00 0.21
N GLY A 83 12.79 -19.15 -0.75
CA GLY A 83 13.74 -19.46 -1.81
C GLY A 83 13.18 -20.40 -2.89
N GLN A 84 11.90 -20.78 -2.83
CA GLN A 84 11.25 -21.60 -3.85
C GLN A 84 10.82 -20.74 -5.03
N VAL A 85 10.84 -21.31 -6.23
CA VAL A 85 10.26 -20.69 -7.42
C VAL A 85 8.86 -21.26 -7.64
N TRP A 86 7.89 -20.38 -7.79
CA TRP A 86 6.48 -20.67 -7.95
C TRP A 86 5.97 -20.15 -9.29
N LEU A 87 5.11 -20.91 -9.95
CA LEU A 87 4.36 -20.44 -11.11
C LEU A 87 2.93 -20.12 -10.73
N TYR A 88 2.44 -18.96 -11.14
CA TYR A 88 1.03 -18.59 -11.03
C TYR A 88 0.39 -18.57 -12.42
N ARG A 89 -0.74 -19.29 -12.56
CA ARG A 89 -1.54 -19.35 -13.78
C ARG A 89 -3.01 -18.97 -13.46
N PRO A 90 -3.53 -17.84 -13.98
CA PRO A 90 -4.86 -17.34 -13.66
C PRO A 90 -6.02 -18.28 -14.04
N GLU A 91 -5.89 -19.01 -15.16
CA GLU A 91 -7.00 -19.80 -15.75
C GLU A 91 -7.15 -21.23 -15.20
N ALA A 92 -6.25 -21.68 -14.32
CA ALA A 92 -6.41 -22.95 -13.64
C ALA A 92 -7.49 -22.82 -12.56
N ALA A 93 -8.27 -23.88 -12.30
CA ALA A 93 -9.53 -23.88 -11.55
C ALA A 93 -9.50 -23.38 -10.07
N SER A 94 -8.41 -22.77 -9.62
CA SER A 94 -8.29 -22.08 -8.34
C SER A 94 -7.11 -21.10 -8.25
N GLY A 95 -6.56 -20.57 -9.36
CA GLY A 95 -5.32 -19.77 -9.31
C GLY A 95 -4.15 -20.62 -8.80
N SER A 96 -3.93 -21.78 -9.43
CA SER A 96 -3.06 -22.83 -8.89
C SER A 96 -1.59 -22.45 -9.00
N TRP A 97 -1.06 -21.91 -7.91
CA TRP A 97 0.37 -21.89 -7.65
C TRP A 97 0.95 -23.30 -7.83
N SER A 98 1.97 -23.45 -8.67
CA SER A 98 2.72 -24.71 -8.82
C SER A 98 4.20 -24.47 -8.57
N SER A 99 4.80 -25.24 -7.67
CA SER A 99 6.22 -25.12 -7.37
C SER A 99 7.08 -25.68 -8.51
N LEU A 100 8.17 -24.97 -8.82
CA LEU A 100 9.28 -25.41 -9.68
C LEU A 100 10.49 -25.88 -8.85
N GLY A 101 10.34 -25.97 -7.53
CA GLY A 101 11.42 -26.27 -6.60
C GLY A 101 12.34 -25.08 -6.35
N SER A 102 13.25 -25.25 -5.40
CA SER A 102 14.36 -24.34 -5.16
C SER A 102 15.68 -25.02 -5.57
N PRO A 103 16.56 -24.33 -6.30
CA PRO A 103 17.92 -24.81 -6.49
C PRO A 103 18.85 -24.47 -5.32
N PHE A 104 18.41 -23.68 -4.34
CA PHE A 104 19.25 -23.28 -3.23
C PHE A 104 19.31 -24.39 -2.16
N PRO A 105 20.52 -24.82 -1.75
CA PRO A 105 20.67 -25.75 -0.62
C PRO A 105 20.22 -25.11 0.70
N ASP A 106 20.35 -23.78 0.82
CA ASP A 106 19.86 -22.98 1.95
C ASP A 106 18.78 -22.00 1.45
N PRO A 107 17.51 -22.18 1.85
CA PRO A 107 16.40 -21.31 1.43
C PRO A 107 16.57 -19.86 1.89
N LYS A 108 17.45 -19.58 2.87
CA LYS A 108 17.72 -18.21 3.33
C LYS A 108 18.57 -17.40 2.35
N ILE A 109 19.27 -18.05 1.42
CA ILE A 109 20.11 -17.39 0.42
C ILE A 109 19.28 -17.17 -0.85
N ALA A 110 18.23 -16.36 -0.70
CA ALA A 110 17.28 -16.09 -1.77
C ALA A 110 17.87 -15.21 -2.88
N GLY A 111 17.37 -15.42 -4.09
CA GLY A 111 17.87 -14.80 -5.31
C GLY A 111 16.83 -14.03 -6.11
N SER A 112 17.29 -13.24 -7.07
CA SER A 112 16.44 -12.57 -8.06
C SER A 112 16.22 -13.46 -9.28
N ILE A 113 15.09 -13.28 -9.95
CA ILE A 113 14.69 -14.08 -11.11
C ILE A 113 14.55 -13.22 -12.35
N VAL A 114 15.13 -13.68 -13.44
CA VAL A 114 14.97 -13.08 -14.76
C VAL A 114 14.63 -14.17 -15.77
N THR A 115 13.94 -13.78 -16.83
CA THR A 115 13.51 -14.72 -17.86
C THR A 115 13.82 -14.23 -19.24
N SER A 116 13.98 -15.20 -20.13
CA SER A 116 14.02 -14.95 -21.55
C SER A 116 13.14 -15.98 -22.25
N THR A 117 12.48 -15.54 -23.31
CA THR A 117 11.61 -16.37 -24.13
C THR A 117 12.16 -16.40 -25.54
N THR A 118 12.36 -17.60 -26.07
CA THR A 118 12.72 -17.80 -27.47
C THR A 118 11.56 -18.46 -28.20
N ARG A 119 11.28 -18.02 -29.43
CA ARG A 119 10.27 -18.62 -30.29
C ARG A 119 10.94 -19.24 -31.51
N GLN A 120 10.67 -20.52 -31.76
CA GLN A 120 11.07 -21.22 -32.98
C GLN A 120 9.83 -21.80 -33.66
N GLY A 121 9.31 -21.08 -34.66
CA GLY A 121 8.01 -21.39 -35.25
C GLY A 121 6.88 -21.21 -34.24
N THR A 122 6.09 -22.26 -33.99
CA THR A 122 5.03 -22.26 -32.96
C THR A 122 5.54 -22.62 -31.58
N ASN A 123 6.77 -23.12 -31.46
CA ASN A 123 7.32 -23.57 -30.18
C ASN A 123 7.89 -22.37 -29.42
N THR A 124 7.44 -22.21 -28.18
CA THR A 124 7.95 -21.21 -27.24
C THR A 124 8.75 -21.92 -26.18
N GLN A 125 9.98 -21.47 -25.94
CA GLN A 125 10.85 -22.00 -24.89
C GLN A 125 11.20 -20.89 -23.92
N HIS A 126 10.83 -21.08 -22.66
CA HIS A 126 11.20 -20.18 -21.57
C HIS A 126 12.51 -20.63 -20.92
N THR A 127 13.35 -19.67 -20.57
CA THR A 127 14.52 -19.90 -19.73
C THR A 127 14.41 -19.03 -18.50
N LEU A 128 14.51 -19.66 -17.33
CA LEU A 128 14.54 -19.00 -16.05
C LEU A 128 15.98 -18.97 -15.55
N LEU A 129 16.46 -17.80 -15.14
CA LEU A 129 17.71 -17.64 -14.43
C LEU A 129 17.40 -17.14 -13.03
N LEU A 130 17.92 -17.86 -12.03
CA LEU A 130 17.82 -17.53 -10.62
C LEU A 130 19.23 -17.35 -10.07
N TYR A 131 19.49 -16.24 -9.37
CA TYR A 131 20.83 -15.92 -8.90
C TYR A 131 20.82 -15.27 -7.53
N ASN A 132 21.85 -15.54 -6.73
CA ASN A 132 22.13 -14.83 -5.49
C ASN A 132 23.58 -14.29 -5.51
N ALA A 133 24.08 -13.79 -4.38
CA ALA A 133 25.43 -13.21 -4.31
C ALA A 133 26.58 -14.20 -4.56
N SER A 134 26.34 -15.52 -4.52
CA SER A 134 27.39 -16.55 -4.57
C SER A 134 27.22 -17.58 -5.68
N GLN A 135 26.00 -17.78 -6.21
CA GLN A 135 25.70 -18.84 -7.17
C GLN A 135 24.57 -18.45 -8.11
N MET A 136 24.65 -18.96 -9.34
CA MET A 136 23.60 -18.86 -10.35
C MET A 136 23.07 -20.22 -10.76
N TRP A 137 21.80 -20.24 -11.15
CA TRP A 137 21.06 -21.41 -11.58
C TRP A 137 20.22 -21.09 -12.80
N VAL A 138 20.21 -21.98 -13.78
CA VAL A 138 19.38 -21.88 -14.97
C VAL A 138 18.44 -23.07 -15.08
N ARG A 139 17.20 -22.82 -15.50
CA ARG A 139 16.20 -23.84 -15.82
C ARG A 139 15.68 -23.59 -17.23
N GLN A 140 15.58 -24.66 -18.00
CA GLN A 140 14.91 -24.65 -19.30
C GLN A 140 13.47 -25.14 -19.12
N GLY A 141 12.51 -24.37 -19.61
CA GLY A 141 11.09 -24.67 -19.50
C GLY A 141 10.47 -24.35 -18.14
N VAL A 142 9.15 -24.48 -18.10
CA VAL A 142 8.28 -24.21 -16.93
C VAL A 142 7.49 -25.44 -16.51
N ASP A 143 7.87 -26.61 -17.06
CA ASP A 143 7.31 -27.90 -16.69
C ASP A 143 7.77 -28.30 -15.29
N SER A 144 6.93 -29.02 -14.55
CA SER A 144 7.20 -29.39 -13.16
C SER A 144 8.41 -30.32 -12.99
N ASP A 145 8.72 -31.12 -14.01
CA ASP A 145 9.85 -32.08 -14.03
C ASP A 145 11.17 -31.46 -14.52
N GLY A 146 11.15 -30.19 -14.94
CA GLY A 146 12.37 -29.45 -15.28
C GLY A 146 13.39 -29.43 -14.14
N THR A 147 14.67 -29.33 -14.49
CA THR A 147 15.77 -29.33 -13.52
C THR A 147 16.52 -28.00 -13.55
N TRP A 148 16.97 -27.55 -12.38
CA TRP A 148 17.87 -26.41 -12.25
C TRP A 148 19.32 -26.85 -12.38
N PHE A 149 20.10 -26.11 -13.18
CA PHE A 149 21.52 -26.37 -13.41
C PHE A 149 22.36 -25.21 -12.88
N ALA A 150 23.37 -25.51 -12.06
CA ALA A 150 24.31 -24.51 -11.59
C ALA A 150 25.16 -23.99 -12.76
N ILE A 151 25.28 -22.68 -12.87
CA ILE A 151 26.23 -22.05 -13.78
C ILE A 151 27.52 -21.81 -12.98
N PRO A 152 28.67 -22.38 -13.39
CA PRO A 152 29.94 -22.10 -12.74
C PRO A 152 30.24 -20.59 -12.77
N SER A 153 30.52 -20.04 -11.60
CA SER A 153 30.62 -18.60 -11.40
C SER A 153 31.74 -18.30 -10.39
N ASP A 154 32.48 -17.21 -10.60
CA ASP A 154 33.47 -16.69 -9.63
C ASP A 154 32.72 -16.25 -8.34
N PRO A 155 33.25 -16.40 -7.12
CA PRO A 155 32.44 -16.31 -5.89
C PRO A 155 31.95 -14.90 -5.49
N LYS A 156 31.99 -13.89 -6.38
CA LYS A 156 31.55 -12.50 -6.13
C LYS A 156 30.84 -11.87 -7.34
N LEU A 157 29.77 -12.52 -7.81
CA LEU A 157 28.97 -12.07 -8.95
C LEU A 157 27.64 -11.48 -8.46
N PHE A 158 27.30 -10.28 -8.93
CA PHE A 158 26.00 -9.64 -8.72
C PHE A 158 25.29 -9.55 -10.08
N VAL A 159 24.47 -10.55 -10.38
CA VAL A 159 23.80 -10.59 -11.69
C VAL A 159 22.61 -9.64 -11.70
N SER A 160 22.21 -9.14 -12.86
CA SER A 160 21.05 -8.24 -12.93
C SER A 160 20.16 -8.41 -14.15
N GLN A 161 20.62 -9.00 -15.27
CA GLN A 161 19.77 -9.21 -16.45
C GLN A 161 20.16 -10.43 -17.31
N LEU A 162 19.18 -10.95 -18.07
CA LEU A 162 19.34 -12.03 -19.06
C LEU A 162 18.86 -11.55 -20.43
N ALA A 163 19.60 -11.86 -21.49
CA ALA A 163 19.15 -11.70 -22.87
C ALA A 163 19.37 -12.99 -23.67
N SER A 164 18.57 -13.26 -24.69
CA SER A 164 18.78 -14.43 -25.56
C SER A 164 19.05 -13.98 -26.99
N VAL A 165 20.01 -14.62 -27.67
CA VAL A 165 20.21 -14.45 -29.10
C VAL A 165 20.37 -15.79 -29.81
N THR A 166 20.47 -15.79 -31.12
CA THR A 166 20.57 -16.99 -31.95
C THR A 166 21.15 -16.63 -33.30
N ALA A 167 22.22 -17.33 -33.69
CA ALA A 167 22.60 -17.47 -35.09
C ALA A 167 22.84 -18.96 -35.40
N GLY A 168 22.12 -19.50 -36.38
CA GLY A 168 22.48 -20.75 -37.09
C GLY A 168 22.14 -22.12 -36.47
N ALA A 169 21.81 -22.25 -35.18
CA ALA A 169 21.31 -23.46 -34.50
C ALA A 169 20.64 -23.10 -33.14
N GLU A 170 20.56 -23.99 -32.14
CA GLU A 170 19.94 -23.72 -30.81
C GLU A 170 20.23 -22.30 -30.27
N PRO A 171 19.28 -21.63 -29.59
CA PRO A 171 19.48 -20.28 -29.07
C PRO A 171 20.75 -20.16 -28.22
N GLN A 172 21.64 -19.26 -28.61
CA GLN A 172 22.82 -18.90 -27.82
C GLN A 172 22.37 -17.86 -26.77
N GLN A 173 22.25 -18.31 -25.53
CA GLN A 173 21.79 -17.47 -24.42
C GLN A 173 22.95 -16.64 -23.86
N HIS A 174 22.64 -15.41 -23.47
CA HIS A 174 23.59 -14.43 -22.96
C HIS A 174 23.16 -13.90 -21.60
N ILE A 175 24.02 -14.06 -20.61
CA ILE A 175 23.78 -13.55 -19.25
C ILE A 175 24.63 -12.30 -19.06
N PHE A 176 24.02 -11.19 -18.68
CA PHE A 176 24.73 -9.97 -18.32
C PHE A 176 24.79 -9.83 -16.79
N ALA A 177 25.99 -9.65 -16.26
CA ALA A 177 26.20 -9.53 -14.81
C ALA A 177 27.11 -8.36 -14.48
N SER A 178 26.83 -7.68 -13.35
CA SER A 178 27.78 -6.77 -12.73
C SER A 178 28.63 -7.51 -11.69
N VAL A 179 29.93 -7.26 -11.68
CA VAL A 179 30.89 -8.13 -10.97
C VAL A 179 31.86 -7.29 -10.17
N SER A 180 32.03 -7.60 -8.89
CA SER A 180 33.03 -6.97 -8.02
C SER A 180 34.24 -7.89 -7.86
N ALA A 181 35.41 -7.41 -8.24
CA ALA A 181 36.65 -8.15 -8.04
C ALA A 181 37.13 -8.01 -6.58
N GLY A 182 37.15 -9.12 -5.84
CA GLY A 182 38.15 -9.36 -4.79
C GLY A 182 38.30 -8.35 -3.64
N GLY A 183 37.26 -7.60 -3.24
CA GLY A 183 37.33 -6.65 -2.11
C GLY A 183 37.47 -5.17 -2.51
N HIS A 184 37.46 -4.88 -3.81
CA HIS A 184 37.34 -3.52 -4.33
C HIS A 184 35.87 -3.16 -4.59
N SER A 185 35.52 -1.89 -4.38
CA SER A 185 34.21 -1.30 -4.71
C SER A 185 34.02 -1.07 -6.21
N GLU A 186 34.83 -1.69 -7.07
CA GLU A 186 34.77 -1.48 -8.51
C GLU A 186 33.90 -2.58 -9.14
N LEU A 187 32.83 -2.17 -9.83
CA LEU A 187 31.92 -3.06 -10.54
C LEU A 187 32.30 -3.11 -12.02
N THR A 188 32.25 -4.28 -12.64
CA THR A 188 32.52 -4.48 -14.08
C THR A 188 31.39 -5.26 -14.73
N CYS A 189 31.13 -5.05 -16.02
CA CYS A 189 30.14 -5.83 -16.76
C CYS A 189 30.80 -7.11 -17.31
N LYS A 190 30.22 -8.29 -17.06
CA LYS A 190 30.63 -9.55 -17.69
C LYS A 190 29.47 -10.17 -18.46
N VAL A 191 29.81 -10.92 -19.51
CA VAL A 191 28.83 -11.65 -20.32
C VAL A 191 29.10 -13.14 -20.23
N ALA A 192 28.12 -13.94 -19.83
CA ALA A 192 28.19 -15.40 -19.92
C ALA A 192 27.52 -15.86 -21.22
N VAL A 193 28.18 -16.75 -21.95
CA VAL A 193 27.69 -17.30 -23.21
C VAL A 193 27.66 -18.82 -23.12
N ARG A 194 26.57 -19.44 -23.60
CA ARG A 194 26.44 -20.90 -23.65
C ARG A 194 26.95 -21.46 -24.97
N GLU A 195 28.01 -22.26 -24.93
CA GLU A 195 28.63 -22.89 -26.10
C GLU A 195 28.84 -24.38 -25.84
N ASN A 196 28.36 -25.25 -26.73
CA ASN A 196 28.47 -26.71 -26.59
C ASN A 196 27.99 -27.22 -25.21
N SER A 197 26.88 -26.66 -24.69
CA SER A 197 26.35 -26.94 -23.35
C SER A 197 27.21 -26.48 -22.17
N VAL A 198 28.27 -25.69 -22.39
CA VAL A 198 29.13 -25.12 -21.35
C VAL A 198 28.96 -23.60 -21.30
N TRP A 199 28.84 -23.05 -20.10
CA TRP A 199 28.81 -21.61 -19.89
C TRP A 199 30.23 -21.06 -19.80
N THR A 200 30.54 -20.06 -20.62
CA THR A 200 31.83 -19.37 -20.64
C THR A 200 31.63 -17.89 -20.34
N TRP A 201 32.38 -17.37 -19.36
CA TRP A 201 32.38 -15.95 -19.04
C TRP A 201 33.38 -15.20 -19.91
N ILE A 202 32.91 -14.11 -20.50
CA ILE A 202 33.65 -13.20 -21.34
C ILE A 202 33.71 -11.86 -20.61
N ASP A 203 34.92 -11.31 -20.53
CA ASP A 203 35.14 -9.93 -20.15
C ASP A 203 35.13 -9.08 -21.43
N PRO A 204 34.07 -8.31 -21.71
CA PRO A 204 34.00 -7.44 -22.88
C PRO A 204 34.92 -6.22 -22.77
N GLY A 205 35.68 -6.07 -21.67
CA GLY A 205 36.39 -4.85 -21.31
C GLY A 205 35.40 -3.76 -20.87
N GLY A 206 35.88 -2.52 -20.80
CA GLY A 206 35.08 -1.35 -20.40
C GLY A 206 35.60 -0.67 -19.13
N GLY A 207 35.02 0.48 -18.80
CA GLY A 207 35.30 1.19 -17.54
C GLY A 207 34.50 0.63 -16.36
N PRO A 208 34.81 1.07 -15.12
CA PRO A 208 34.02 0.73 -13.95
C PRO A 208 32.55 1.15 -14.10
N LEU A 209 31.66 0.27 -13.67
CA LEU A 209 30.23 0.52 -13.51
C LEU A 209 29.98 1.26 -12.21
N LYS A 210 28.97 2.14 -12.22
CA LYS A 210 28.55 2.85 -11.02
C LYS A 210 27.91 1.89 -10.01
N HIS A 211 28.16 2.12 -8.73
CA HIS A 211 27.44 1.44 -7.65
C HIS A 211 25.93 1.66 -7.78
N GLY A 212 25.17 0.55 -7.84
CA GLY A 212 23.71 0.58 -8.03
C GLY A 212 23.24 0.73 -9.48
N ALA A 213 24.15 0.65 -10.47
CA ALA A 213 23.78 0.70 -11.88
C ALA A 213 22.79 -0.43 -12.23
N GLY A 214 21.56 -0.05 -12.56
CA GLY A 214 20.58 -0.96 -13.13
C GLY A 214 21.05 -1.43 -14.51
N LEU A 215 21.03 -2.74 -14.76
CA LEU A 215 21.18 -3.26 -16.11
C LEU A 215 19.79 -3.39 -16.74
N SER A 216 19.69 -3.10 -18.03
CA SER A 216 18.52 -3.39 -18.86
C SER A 216 19.01 -3.99 -20.17
N ALA A 217 18.50 -5.16 -20.55
CA ALA A 217 18.99 -5.92 -21.69
C ALA A 217 17.85 -6.34 -22.63
N THR A 218 18.17 -6.49 -23.91
CA THR A 218 17.25 -6.97 -24.96
C THR A 218 18.02 -7.69 -26.07
N SER A 219 17.29 -8.23 -27.04
CA SER A 219 17.83 -8.80 -28.27
C SER A 219 17.36 -8.02 -29.50
N ILE A 220 18.21 -7.89 -30.52
CA ILE A 220 17.93 -7.21 -31.79
C ILE A 220 18.50 -8.01 -32.96
N ARG A 221 18.00 -7.87 -34.19
CA ARG A 221 18.68 -8.40 -35.38
C ARG A 221 19.36 -7.29 -36.15
N ASP A 222 20.65 -7.45 -36.44
CA ASP A 222 21.34 -6.53 -37.34
C ASP A 222 20.81 -6.64 -38.78
N SER A 223 21.30 -5.77 -39.67
CA SER A 223 20.87 -5.72 -41.08
C SER A 223 21.16 -7.00 -41.87
N SER A 224 22.05 -7.86 -41.37
CA SER A 224 22.32 -9.18 -41.95
C SER A 224 21.38 -10.27 -41.41
N GLY A 225 20.50 -9.93 -40.46
CA GLY A 225 19.60 -10.85 -39.77
C GLY A 225 20.25 -11.59 -38.59
N ARG A 226 21.52 -11.28 -38.25
CA ARG A 226 22.22 -11.87 -37.11
C ARG A 226 21.66 -11.28 -35.82
N LEU A 227 21.20 -12.15 -34.92
CA LEU A 227 20.66 -11.76 -33.61
C LEU A 227 21.82 -11.34 -32.69
N GLN A 228 21.72 -10.16 -32.10
CA GLN A 228 22.68 -9.51 -31.21
C GLN A 228 22.00 -9.20 -29.87
N ALA A 229 22.75 -9.32 -28.79
CA ALA A 229 22.31 -9.01 -27.45
C ALA A 229 22.84 -7.62 -27.14
N CYS A 230 22.05 -6.81 -26.47
CA CYS A 230 22.51 -5.52 -25.99
C CYS A 230 22.07 -5.28 -24.56
N VAL A 231 22.95 -4.62 -23.81
CA VAL A 231 22.69 -4.17 -22.44
C VAL A 231 23.10 -2.70 -22.32
N VAL A 232 22.28 -1.91 -21.65
CA VAL A 232 22.60 -0.54 -21.26
C VAL A 232 23.18 -0.56 -19.85
N VAL A 233 24.30 0.14 -19.66
CA VAL A 233 25.02 0.23 -18.40
C VAL A 233 25.39 1.68 -18.06
N GLU A 234 25.46 1.99 -16.76
CA GLU A 234 25.95 3.28 -16.25
C GLU A 234 27.41 3.15 -15.81
N THR A 235 28.30 4.03 -16.31
CA THR A 235 29.76 3.97 -16.06
C THR A 235 30.27 5.15 -15.21
N GLU A 236 31.35 4.95 -14.44
CA GLU A 236 31.86 5.90 -13.43
C GLU A 236 32.79 7.02 -13.95
N SER A 237 33.21 7.04 -15.23
CA SER A 237 34.25 7.96 -15.71
C SER A 237 33.83 9.44 -15.62
N SER A 238 34.17 10.11 -14.51
CA SER A 238 34.19 11.58 -14.26
C SER A 238 32.93 12.40 -14.55
N GLY A 239 31.83 11.80 -15.00
CA GLY A 239 30.52 12.43 -15.17
C GLY A 239 29.58 11.62 -16.06
N THR A 240 28.73 10.78 -15.44
CA THR A 240 27.50 10.18 -16.02
C THR A 240 27.57 9.76 -17.50
N GLU A 241 28.54 8.93 -17.89
CA GLU A 241 28.61 8.38 -19.25
C GLU A 241 27.81 7.07 -19.33
N PHE A 242 26.88 7.00 -20.29
CA PHE A 242 26.10 5.79 -20.59
C PHE A 242 26.74 5.04 -21.73
N SER A 243 26.89 3.74 -21.56
CA SER A 243 27.39 2.88 -22.63
C SER A 243 26.42 1.74 -22.87
N MET A 244 26.33 1.34 -24.14
CA MET A 244 25.69 0.11 -24.54
C MET A 244 26.76 -0.89 -24.91
N LEU A 245 26.66 -2.09 -24.35
CA LEU A 245 27.42 -3.23 -24.81
C LEU A 245 26.54 -4.02 -25.78
N ILE A 246 27.00 -4.24 -27.01
CA ILE A 246 26.25 -4.94 -28.06
C ILE A 246 27.13 -5.99 -28.74
N GLY A 247 26.59 -7.18 -28.96
CA GLY A 247 27.39 -8.28 -29.49
C GLY A 247 26.69 -9.62 -29.58
N SER A 248 27.43 -10.64 -30.00
CA SER A 248 26.96 -12.02 -30.11
C SER A 248 28.15 -12.98 -30.06
N GLY A 249 28.00 -14.10 -29.37
CA GLY A 249 29.12 -15.02 -29.12
C GLY A 249 30.29 -14.32 -28.40
N HIS A 250 31.47 -14.34 -29.02
CA HIS A 250 32.68 -13.67 -28.53
C HIS A 250 32.91 -12.26 -29.13
N ASP A 251 32.03 -11.82 -30.03
CA ASP A 251 32.17 -10.51 -30.70
C ASP A 251 31.38 -9.45 -29.93
N TRP A 252 32.07 -8.65 -29.11
CA TRP A 252 31.47 -7.59 -28.30
C TRP A 252 32.06 -6.22 -28.64
N ARG A 253 31.20 -5.20 -28.63
CA ARG A 253 31.65 -3.81 -28.74
C ARG A 253 30.88 -2.90 -27.79
N TRP A 254 31.61 -1.94 -27.24
CA TRP A 254 31.05 -0.83 -26.50
C TRP A 254 30.64 0.30 -27.44
N VAL A 255 29.49 0.88 -27.18
CA VAL A 255 28.97 2.06 -27.87
C VAL A 255 28.66 3.12 -26.84
N ASP A 256 29.29 4.28 -26.97
CA ASP A 256 28.99 5.44 -26.14
C ASP A 256 27.64 6.04 -26.55
N LEU A 257 26.72 6.10 -25.59
CA LEU A 257 25.39 6.68 -25.76
C LEU A 257 25.35 8.16 -25.37
N GLY A 258 26.44 8.72 -24.85
CA GLY A 258 26.51 10.10 -24.38
C GLY A 258 25.37 10.45 -23.41
N LEU A 259 25.10 11.76 -23.28
CA LEU A 259 24.01 12.28 -22.47
C LEU A 259 23.02 13.07 -23.31
N PRO A 260 21.74 13.10 -22.92
CA PRO A 260 20.83 14.14 -23.35
C PRO A 260 21.43 15.54 -23.12
N PRO A 261 21.10 16.54 -23.95
CA PRO A 261 21.67 17.88 -23.90
C PRO A 261 21.12 18.74 -22.73
N VAL A 262 20.85 18.14 -21.57
CA VAL A 262 20.36 18.79 -20.36
C VAL A 262 21.09 18.26 -19.12
N PRO A 263 21.55 19.12 -18.20
CA PRO A 263 22.05 18.68 -16.91
C PRO A 263 20.87 18.20 -16.05
N GLY A 264 21.04 17.10 -15.33
CA GLY A 264 20.03 16.62 -14.39
C GLY A 264 20.41 15.31 -13.70
N ARG A 265 19.62 14.89 -12.71
CA ARG A 265 19.82 13.60 -12.05
C ARG A 265 19.20 12.50 -12.91
N LEU A 266 20.00 11.52 -13.29
CA LEU A 266 19.47 10.30 -13.89
C LEU A 266 18.66 9.54 -12.83
N ASP A 267 17.41 9.23 -13.16
CA ASP A 267 16.56 8.39 -12.33
C ASP A 267 16.50 6.93 -12.84
N ALA A 268 16.56 6.70 -14.17
CA ALA A 268 16.59 5.35 -14.76
C ALA A 268 17.12 5.32 -16.20
N ALA A 269 17.65 4.15 -16.61
CA ALA A 269 18.08 3.85 -17.96
C ALA A 269 17.62 2.44 -18.39
N LEU A 270 16.89 2.35 -19.50
CA LEU A 270 16.31 1.10 -20.02
C LEU A 270 16.63 0.93 -21.51
N VAL A 271 16.74 -0.31 -21.97
CA VAL A 271 16.66 -0.64 -23.40
C VAL A 271 15.30 -1.28 -23.67
N ALA A 272 14.64 -0.83 -24.73
CA ALA A 272 13.32 -1.33 -25.10
C ALA A 272 13.40 -2.79 -25.57
N ASP A 273 12.57 -3.65 -24.98
CA ASP A 273 12.40 -5.02 -25.46
C ASP A 273 11.79 -5.01 -26.88
N LYS A 274 12.36 -5.80 -27.80
CA LYS A 274 11.89 -5.91 -29.19
C LYS A 274 10.95 -7.09 -29.43
N GLY A 275 10.64 -7.85 -28.39
CA GLY A 275 9.87 -9.08 -28.52
C GLY A 275 10.74 -10.32 -28.70
N PRO A 276 10.11 -11.50 -28.74
CA PRO A 276 10.82 -12.78 -28.86
C PRO A 276 11.38 -13.05 -30.26
N ASP A 277 11.01 -12.23 -31.25
CA ASP A 277 11.52 -12.32 -32.63
C ASP A 277 11.71 -10.92 -33.25
N PRO A 278 12.80 -10.21 -32.91
CA PRO A 278 13.13 -8.93 -33.52
C PRO A 278 13.34 -9.07 -35.04
N GLN A 279 13.04 -8.01 -35.79
CA GLN A 279 13.14 -7.98 -37.25
C GLN A 279 14.57 -7.64 -37.71
N PRO A 280 15.03 -8.17 -38.85
CA PRO A 280 16.31 -7.78 -39.44
C PRO A 280 16.40 -6.27 -39.67
N GLY A 281 17.46 -5.64 -39.14
CA GLY A 281 17.67 -4.20 -39.20
C GLY A 281 17.06 -3.41 -38.04
N ASP A 282 16.48 -4.07 -37.02
CA ASP A 282 16.05 -3.40 -35.79
C ASP A 282 17.25 -2.72 -35.10
N GLU A 283 17.13 -1.42 -34.84
CA GLU A 283 18.06 -0.69 -33.97
C GLU A 283 17.58 -0.76 -32.52
N PRO A 284 18.49 -0.89 -31.52
CA PRO A 284 18.09 -0.83 -30.12
C PRO A 284 17.64 0.59 -29.78
N THR A 285 16.53 0.69 -29.03
CA THR A 285 15.97 1.96 -28.55
C THR A 285 16.24 2.07 -27.06
N VAL A 286 16.98 3.09 -26.65
CA VAL A 286 17.28 3.40 -25.24
C VAL A 286 16.30 4.44 -24.74
N VAL A 287 15.83 4.25 -23.51
CA VAL A 287 14.94 5.14 -22.77
C VAL A 287 15.67 5.59 -21.50
N LEU A 288 15.78 6.90 -21.29
CA LEU A 288 16.30 7.48 -20.06
C LEU A 288 15.24 8.32 -19.37
N SER A 289 15.31 8.41 -18.04
CA SER A 289 14.62 9.44 -17.25
C SER A 289 15.65 10.33 -16.58
N ILE A 290 15.59 11.63 -16.84
CA ILE A 290 16.43 12.66 -16.20
C ILE A 290 15.53 13.74 -15.66
N ASP A 291 15.53 13.95 -14.34
CA ASP A 291 14.66 14.91 -13.64
C ASP A 291 13.20 14.84 -14.14
N SER A 292 12.69 13.62 -14.33
CA SER A 292 11.35 13.27 -14.89
C SER A 292 11.12 13.44 -16.38
N ASN A 293 12.05 14.04 -17.12
CA ASN A 293 11.96 14.08 -18.57
C ASN A 293 12.37 12.72 -19.15
N ILE A 294 11.52 12.19 -20.02
CA ILE A 294 11.79 10.94 -20.69
C ILE A 294 12.50 11.24 -22.02
N TRP A 295 13.66 10.61 -22.19
CA TRP A 295 14.49 10.74 -23.38
C TRP A 295 14.55 9.41 -24.10
N THR A 296 14.50 9.45 -25.42
CA THR A 296 14.68 8.24 -26.24
C THR A 296 15.80 8.45 -27.25
N ARG A 297 16.57 7.41 -27.52
CA ARG A 297 17.62 7.40 -28.54
C ARG A 297 17.70 6.04 -29.22
N SER A 298 17.81 6.01 -30.55
CA SER A 298 18.27 4.81 -31.27
C SER A 298 19.81 4.81 -31.34
N LEU A 299 20.42 3.65 -31.59
CA LEU A 299 21.88 3.51 -31.58
C LEU A 299 22.61 4.57 -32.43
N GLY A 300 22.11 4.82 -33.65
CA GLY A 300 22.70 5.79 -34.58
C GLY A 300 22.11 7.20 -34.51
N GLY A 301 21.07 7.42 -33.70
CA GLY A 301 20.33 8.68 -33.65
C GLY A 301 20.73 9.60 -32.49
N ASP A 302 20.19 10.82 -32.50
CA ASP A 302 20.32 11.79 -31.41
C ASP A 302 19.31 11.53 -30.29
N TRP A 303 19.60 12.04 -29.08
CA TRP A 303 18.65 12.07 -27.98
C TRP A 303 17.44 12.94 -28.32
N THR A 304 16.25 12.36 -28.19
CA THR A 304 14.97 13.05 -28.41
C THR A 304 14.22 13.16 -27.09
N ASP A 305 13.87 14.39 -26.71
CA ASP A 305 12.98 14.67 -25.57
C ASP A 305 11.56 14.22 -25.91
N ARG A 306 10.96 13.43 -25.03
CA ARG A 306 9.56 12.97 -25.14
C ARG A 306 8.64 13.68 -24.15
N GLY A 307 9.16 14.61 -23.37
CA GLY A 307 8.45 15.35 -22.35
C GLY A 307 8.54 14.68 -20.97
N SER A 308 7.90 15.33 -20.00
CA SER A 308 7.93 14.89 -18.62
C SER A 308 6.88 13.82 -18.31
N MET A 309 7.25 12.91 -17.41
CA MET A 309 6.29 12.04 -16.74
C MET A 309 5.40 12.88 -15.82
N PRO A 310 4.07 12.82 -15.96
CA PRO A 310 3.16 13.50 -15.05
C PRO A 310 3.41 13.02 -13.61
N ARG A 311 3.75 13.96 -12.72
CA ARG A 311 4.16 13.71 -11.33
C ARG A 311 5.35 12.75 -11.24
N TYR A 312 6.56 13.27 -11.49
CA TYR A 312 7.88 12.64 -11.32
C TYR A 312 7.82 11.10 -11.24
N GLY A 313 8.30 10.36 -12.25
CA GLY A 313 8.20 8.91 -12.23
C GLY A 313 9.44 8.22 -12.77
N ILE A 314 9.63 6.97 -12.35
CA ILE A 314 10.75 6.14 -12.76
C ILE A 314 10.23 5.10 -13.74
N PRO A 315 10.71 5.09 -15.01
CA PRO A 315 10.38 4.03 -15.94
C PRO A 315 10.97 2.72 -15.41
N THR A 316 10.17 1.66 -15.46
CA THR A 316 10.53 0.33 -14.93
C THR A 316 10.60 -0.73 -16.04
N ALA A 317 9.92 -0.50 -17.16
CA ALA A 317 9.98 -1.34 -18.35
C ALA A 317 9.75 -0.52 -19.62
N ALA A 318 10.38 -0.92 -20.72
CA ALA A 318 10.18 -0.35 -22.05
C ALA A 318 10.12 -1.49 -23.08
N PHE A 319 9.21 -1.40 -24.04
CA PHE A 319 9.04 -2.41 -25.08
C PHE A 319 8.45 -1.81 -26.36
N GLU A 320 8.76 -2.42 -27.49
CA GLU A 320 8.20 -2.06 -28.79
C GLU A 320 7.07 -3.02 -29.16
N VAL A 321 5.88 -2.47 -29.41
CA VAL A 321 4.69 -3.27 -29.72
C VAL A 321 4.53 -3.36 -31.23
N ASP A 322 4.39 -4.57 -31.77
CA ASP A 322 4.06 -4.77 -33.19
C ASP A 322 2.67 -4.18 -33.51
N ALA A 323 2.60 -3.08 -34.25
CA ALA A 323 1.33 -2.59 -34.77
C ALA A 323 0.98 -3.26 -36.11
N THR A 324 -0.32 -3.40 -36.37
CA THR A 324 -0.91 -3.98 -37.59
C THR A 324 -0.53 -3.28 -38.90
N ALA A 325 0.24 -2.20 -38.87
CA ALA A 325 0.64 -1.39 -40.02
C ALA A 325 2.17 -1.32 -40.23
N GLY A 326 2.95 -2.25 -39.66
CA GLY A 326 4.42 -2.27 -39.79
C GLY A 326 5.12 -1.12 -39.03
N ARG A 327 4.42 -0.50 -38.08
CA ARG A 327 4.94 0.53 -37.17
C ARG A 327 5.06 -0.08 -35.78
N ARG A 328 6.10 0.26 -35.03
CA ARG A 328 6.31 -0.25 -33.67
C ARG A 328 6.30 0.90 -32.66
N PRO A 329 5.12 1.30 -32.13
CA PRO A 329 5.08 2.28 -31.06
C PRO A 329 5.87 1.80 -29.84
N LEU A 330 6.63 2.70 -29.25
CA LEU A 330 7.35 2.45 -28.00
C LEU A 330 6.35 2.59 -26.85
N TRP A 331 6.29 1.57 -26.01
CA TRP A 331 5.47 1.54 -24.81
C TRP A 331 6.36 1.45 -23.58
N ILE A 332 6.07 2.28 -22.60
CA ILE A 332 6.84 2.35 -21.35
C ILE A 332 5.87 2.25 -20.17
N ALA A 333 6.24 1.44 -19.19
CA ALA A 333 5.58 1.37 -17.89
C ALA A 333 6.50 2.01 -16.84
N GLY A 334 5.91 2.77 -15.93
CA GLY A 334 6.64 3.44 -14.86
C GLY A 334 5.80 3.56 -13.60
N VAL A 335 6.49 3.78 -12.50
CA VAL A 335 5.88 4.07 -11.20
C VAL A 335 6.07 5.56 -10.94
N SER A 336 4.97 6.27 -10.70
CA SER A 336 5.05 7.68 -10.30
C SER A 336 5.55 7.79 -8.85
N TRP A 337 6.01 8.95 -8.42
CA TRP A 337 6.30 9.23 -7.00
C TRP A 337 5.09 9.11 -6.08
N GLY A 338 3.89 9.20 -6.64
CA GLY A 338 2.68 8.83 -5.92
C GLY A 338 2.44 7.33 -5.88
N ASP A 339 3.38 6.46 -6.24
CA ASP A 339 3.19 4.99 -6.19
C ASP A 339 1.97 4.48 -6.99
N ASP A 340 1.55 5.20 -8.04
CA ASP A 340 0.58 4.73 -9.03
C ASP A 340 1.31 4.05 -10.19
N LEU A 341 0.70 3.00 -10.76
CA LEU A 341 1.12 2.46 -12.05
C LEU A 341 0.71 3.44 -13.17
N ARG A 342 1.67 3.82 -14.00
CA ARG A 342 1.46 4.62 -15.20
C ARG A 342 2.05 3.92 -16.40
N THR A 343 1.40 4.09 -17.54
CA THR A 343 1.98 3.67 -18.82
C THR A 343 1.92 4.82 -19.80
N PHE A 344 2.82 4.86 -20.76
CA PHE A 344 2.64 5.71 -21.92
C PHE A 344 3.02 5.02 -23.21
N GLY A 345 2.26 5.34 -24.25
CA GLY A 345 2.58 5.00 -25.62
C GLY A 345 3.18 6.21 -26.32
N LEU A 346 4.23 5.98 -27.09
CA LEU A 346 4.82 6.93 -28.01
C LEU A 346 4.55 6.47 -29.44
N ASP A 347 3.83 7.29 -30.18
CA ASP A 347 3.60 7.14 -31.63
C ASP A 347 3.89 8.46 -32.37
N ASP A 348 3.64 8.50 -33.69
CA ASP A 348 3.80 9.70 -34.52
C ASP A 348 2.95 10.88 -34.04
N ALA A 349 1.88 10.63 -33.27
CA ALA A 349 1.00 11.65 -32.71
C ALA A 349 1.48 12.17 -31.33
N GLY A 350 2.61 11.66 -30.82
CA GLY A 350 3.25 12.10 -29.59
C GLY A 350 3.04 11.15 -28.41
N VAL A 351 3.36 11.63 -27.21
CA VAL A 351 3.24 10.85 -25.97
C VAL A 351 1.80 10.86 -25.45
N ARG A 352 1.28 9.67 -25.13
CA ARG A 352 -0.03 9.48 -24.50
C ARG A 352 0.11 8.73 -23.19
N TRP A 353 -0.16 9.41 -22.09
CA TRP A 353 -0.16 8.83 -20.75
C TRP A 353 -1.50 8.16 -20.43
N GLU A 354 -1.44 7.00 -19.81
CA GLU A 354 -2.57 6.27 -19.23
C GLU A 354 -2.30 6.05 -17.74
N ASP A 355 -3.30 6.39 -16.92
CA ASP A 355 -3.30 6.20 -15.48
C ASP A 355 -3.96 4.86 -15.11
N HIS A 356 -3.23 4.00 -14.41
CA HIS A 356 -3.78 2.74 -13.91
C HIS A 356 -4.10 2.79 -12.41
N GLY A 357 -3.65 3.82 -11.70
CA GLY A 357 -3.73 3.94 -10.24
C GLY A 357 -2.96 2.85 -9.50
N ALA A 358 -3.35 2.62 -8.26
CA ALA A 358 -2.87 1.52 -7.42
C ALA A 358 -4.01 0.50 -7.18
N PRO A 359 -3.73 -0.81 -7.09
CA PRO A 359 -4.70 -1.80 -6.61
C PRO A 359 -4.95 -1.64 -5.09
N GLY A 360 -5.85 -2.42 -4.49
CA GLY A 360 -5.88 -2.60 -3.03
C GLY A 360 -6.14 -1.31 -2.25
N SER A 361 -7.00 -0.45 -2.80
CA SER A 361 -7.36 0.83 -2.18
C SER A 361 -7.94 0.62 -0.79
N VAL A 362 -7.60 1.51 0.13
CA VAL A 362 -8.15 1.47 1.49
C VAL A 362 -9.62 1.86 1.48
N ALA A 363 -10.47 0.99 2.02
CA ALA A 363 -11.90 1.19 2.09
C ALA A 363 -12.32 1.91 3.38
N THR A 364 -11.68 1.58 4.51
CA THR A 364 -12.02 2.19 5.80
C THR A 364 -10.85 2.19 6.78
N VAL A 365 -10.81 3.23 7.63
CA VAL A 365 -9.86 3.33 8.75
C VAL A 365 -10.47 2.63 9.96
N VAL A 366 -9.75 1.64 10.51
CA VAL A 366 -10.14 1.02 11.78
C VAL A 366 -9.73 1.93 12.94
N GLY A 367 -8.53 2.51 12.88
CA GLY A 367 -8.04 3.55 13.79
C GLY A 367 -6.52 3.50 13.90
N ALA A 368 -5.98 4.00 15.01
CA ALA A 368 -4.54 3.97 15.28
C ALA A 368 -4.24 3.70 16.76
N TYR A 369 -3.03 3.24 17.05
CA TYR A 369 -2.57 2.94 18.41
C TYR A 369 -1.05 3.11 18.56
N THR A 370 -0.58 3.22 19.81
CA THR A 370 0.85 3.25 20.14
C THR A 370 1.37 1.83 20.35
N ASP A 371 2.46 1.48 19.65
CA ASP A 371 3.25 0.27 19.86
C ASP A 371 4.45 0.59 20.76
N THR A 372 4.54 -0.06 21.93
CA THR A 372 5.59 0.18 22.92
C THR A 372 6.65 -0.92 22.96
N ARG A 373 6.77 -1.74 21.90
CA ARG A 373 7.63 -2.94 21.91
C ARG A 373 9.13 -2.67 22.03
N ASN A 374 9.60 -1.47 21.71
CA ASN A 374 10.98 -1.02 21.88
C ASN A 374 10.94 0.37 22.52
N ASP A 375 11.96 0.80 23.27
CA ASP A 375 12.00 2.10 23.99
C ASP A 375 11.78 3.37 23.10
N GLU A 376 11.54 3.18 21.81
CA GLU A 376 11.06 4.17 20.85
C GLU A 376 9.53 4.14 20.77
N MET A 377 8.88 5.28 21.02
CA MET A 377 7.42 5.37 20.87
C MET A 377 7.06 5.39 19.39
N ILE A 378 6.38 4.34 18.94
CA ILE A 378 6.01 4.17 17.54
C ILE A 378 4.49 4.14 17.42
N GLY A 379 3.96 4.79 16.40
CA GLY A 379 2.54 4.77 16.08
C GLY A 379 2.21 3.72 15.02
N ARG A 380 1.03 3.11 15.11
CA ARG A 380 0.50 2.21 14.07
C ARG A 380 -0.88 2.65 13.62
N VAL A 381 -1.09 2.60 12.31
CA VAL A 381 -2.40 2.84 11.68
C VAL A 381 -2.95 1.53 11.16
N VAL A 382 -4.21 1.24 11.46
CA VAL A 382 -4.89 0.01 11.06
C VAL A 382 -6.05 0.34 10.12
N VAL A 383 -6.11 -0.37 8.99
CA VAL A 383 -7.09 -0.15 7.93
C VAL A 383 -7.65 -1.45 7.38
N VAL A 384 -8.76 -1.35 6.68
CA VAL A 384 -9.33 -2.43 5.87
C VAL A 384 -9.35 -2.00 4.40
N ASP A 385 -8.85 -2.87 3.52
CA ASP A 385 -8.84 -2.62 2.07
C ASP A 385 -10.17 -2.98 1.39
N GLU A 386 -10.28 -2.73 0.09
CA GLU A 386 -11.45 -3.08 -0.73
C GLU A 386 -11.78 -4.59 -0.79
N TYR A 387 -10.82 -5.46 -0.44
CA TYR A 387 -11.01 -6.92 -0.37
C TYR A 387 -11.46 -7.39 1.03
N GLY A 388 -11.59 -6.46 1.98
CA GLY A 388 -11.97 -6.74 3.36
C GLY A 388 -10.85 -7.36 4.19
N ASP A 389 -9.59 -7.22 3.75
CA ASP A 389 -8.43 -7.62 4.51
C ASP A 389 -7.99 -6.52 5.47
N LEU A 390 -7.51 -6.93 6.64
CA LEU A 390 -6.95 -6.04 7.64
C LEU A 390 -5.43 -5.84 7.39
N TRP A 391 -5.00 -4.59 7.48
CA TRP A 391 -3.60 -4.18 7.34
C TRP A 391 -3.22 -3.20 8.43
N ASP A 392 -1.94 -3.17 8.80
CA ASP A 392 -1.39 -2.07 9.58
C ASP A 392 -0.06 -1.58 9.06
N THR A 393 0.22 -0.29 9.25
CA THR A 393 1.51 0.32 8.93
C THR A 393 2.07 1.00 10.16
N LEU A 394 3.39 0.96 10.26
CA LEU A 394 4.16 1.64 11.28
C LEU A 394 4.50 3.05 10.82
N ILE A 395 4.35 4.01 11.73
CA ILE A 395 4.71 5.41 11.54
C ILE A 395 5.63 5.81 12.69
N GLU A 396 6.83 6.26 12.34
CA GLU A 396 7.80 6.78 13.29
C GLU A 396 7.36 8.17 13.77
N GLY A 397 7.62 8.48 15.04
CA GLY A 397 7.16 9.72 15.65
C GLY A 397 7.61 9.87 17.09
N ASN A 398 7.41 11.07 17.64
CA ASN A 398 7.42 11.28 19.09
C ASN A 398 6.41 12.37 19.44
N SER A 399 6.01 12.44 20.71
CA SER A 399 5.02 13.39 21.20
C SER A 399 5.45 14.86 21.08
N ILE A 400 6.72 15.16 20.78
CA ILE A 400 7.26 16.52 20.64
C ILE A 400 7.33 16.95 19.17
N GLN A 401 7.91 16.10 18.31
CA GLN A 401 8.15 16.39 16.90
C GLN A 401 6.96 16.03 16.02
N GLY A 402 5.97 15.32 16.56
CA GLY A 402 4.89 14.70 15.79
C GLY A 402 5.38 13.45 15.08
N LEU A 403 4.67 13.06 14.02
CA LEU A 403 5.05 11.94 13.16
C LEU A 403 6.21 12.37 12.26
N VAL A 404 7.30 11.60 12.25
CA VAL A 404 8.53 11.85 11.50
C VAL A 404 8.87 10.61 10.69
N GLY A 405 8.85 10.73 9.36
CA GLY A 405 9.17 9.63 8.45
C GLY A 405 7.97 9.10 7.66
N GLY A 406 8.24 8.45 6.54
CA GLY A 406 7.25 7.70 5.77
C GLY A 406 7.00 6.31 6.38
N PRO A 407 5.96 5.59 5.94
CA PRO A 407 5.67 4.25 6.44
C PRO A 407 6.85 3.31 6.20
N SER A 408 7.13 2.40 7.14
CA SER A 408 8.14 1.35 6.95
C SER A 408 7.62 0.14 6.15
N GLY A 409 6.41 0.24 5.59
CA GLY A 409 5.71 -0.80 4.85
C GLY A 409 4.41 -1.24 5.53
N TRP A 410 3.54 -1.93 4.79
CA TRP A 410 2.27 -2.44 5.29
C TRP A 410 2.40 -3.91 5.68
N SER A 411 1.93 -4.25 6.88
CA SER A 411 1.84 -5.61 7.40
C SER A 411 0.44 -6.18 7.17
N TYR A 412 0.39 -7.40 6.64
CA TYR A 412 -0.84 -8.10 6.31
C TYR A 412 -1.38 -8.93 7.48
N HIS A 413 -2.65 -8.73 7.86
CA HIS A 413 -3.35 -9.55 8.86
C HIS A 413 -4.44 -10.44 8.28
N GLY A 414 -4.79 -10.20 7.02
CA GLY A 414 -5.80 -10.93 6.29
C GLY A 414 -7.21 -10.77 6.81
N GLN A 415 -8.04 -11.74 6.46
CA GLN A 415 -9.44 -11.82 6.84
C GLN A 415 -9.61 -12.60 8.15
N PRO A 416 -10.69 -12.35 8.91
CA PRO A 416 -11.03 -13.14 10.10
C PRO A 416 -11.01 -14.65 9.86
N THR A 417 -11.60 -15.09 8.75
CA THR A 417 -11.49 -16.47 8.24
C THR A 417 -11.52 -16.44 6.71
N ALA A 418 -11.23 -17.56 6.05
CA ALA A 418 -11.29 -17.67 4.59
C ALA A 418 -12.70 -17.41 3.99
N ALA A 419 -13.76 -17.41 4.79
CA ALA A 419 -15.13 -17.19 4.35
C ALA A 419 -15.73 -15.85 4.80
N VAL A 420 -15.00 -15.06 5.62
CA VAL A 420 -15.52 -13.86 6.27
C VAL A 420 -14.60 -12.69 5.99
N THR A 421 -15.05 -11.75 5.15
CA THR A 421 -14.35 -10.47 4.91
C THR A 421 -14.70 -9.45 5.98
N SER A 422 -13.80 -8.49 6.24
CA SER A 422 -14.10 -7.34 7.10
C SER A 422 -14.90 -6.30 6.30
N VAL A 423 -16.04 -5.85 6.82
CA VAL A 423 -16.93 -4.89 6.13
C VAL A 423 -16.97 -3.50 6.77
N ALA A 424 -16.54 -3.38 8.03
CA ALA A 424 -16.44 -2.09 8.72
C ALA A 424 -15.38 -2.13 9.84
N GLY A 425 -14.65 -1.04 10.02
CA GLY A 425 -13.72 -0.85 11.15
C GLY A 425 -14.43 -0.32 12.39
N VAL A 426 -14.34 -1.03 13.52
CA VAL A 426 -14.95 -0.62 14.80
C VAL A 426 -13.98 0.24 15.61
N GLY A 427 -12.73 -0.17 15.75
CA GLY A 427 -11.71 0.58 16.49
C GLY A 427 -10.50 -0.25 16.87
N VAL A 428 -9.44 0.42 17.31
CA VAL A 428 -8.20 -0.20 17.80
C VAL A 428 -7.89 0.29 19.19
N ILE A 429 -7.27 -0.56 20.01
CA ILE A 429 -6.75 -0.16 21.32
C ILE A 429 -5.59 -1.04 21.76
N THR A 430 -4.67 -0.45 22.52
CA THR A 430 -3.67 -1.16 23.31
C THR A 430 -4.06 -1.08 24.78
N VAL A 431 -4.06 -2.23 25.47
CA VAL A 431 -4.30 -2.25 26.92
C VAL A 431 -2.95 -2.18 27.65
N VAL A 432 -2.64 -0.99 28.17
CA VAL A 432 -1.38 -0.72 28.88
C VAL A 432 -1.30 -1.56 30.16
N GLY A 433 -0.13 -2.15 30.42
CA GLY A 433 0.15 -2.94 31.64
C GLY A 433 0.02 -4.46 31.50
N GLY A 434 -0.25 -4.98 30.29
CA GLY A 434 -0.06 -6.40 29.97
C GLY A 434 1.38 -6.70 29.54
N ASP A 435 1.85 -7.93 29.75
CA ASP A 435 3.11 -8.43 29.16
C ASP A 435 2.83 -9.66 28.27
N PRO A 436 2.87 -9.51 26.94
CA PRO A 436 3.00 -8.24 26.20
C PRO A 436 1.70 -7.42 26.27
N GLN A 437 1.79 -6.14 25.94
CA GLN A 437 0.62 -5.27 25.87
C GLN A 437 -0.31 -5.77 24.75
N PRO A 438 -1.52 -6.27 25.06
CA PRO A 438 -2.36 -6.82 24.03
C PRO A 438 -3.01 -5.67 23.24
N THR A 439 -2.73 -5.66 21.94
CA THR A 439 -3.43 -4.80 20.99
C THR A 439 -4.66 -5.54 20.47
N TRP A 440 -5.75 -4.82 20.28
CA TRP A 440 -7.00 -5.33 19.71
C TRP A 440 -7.48 -4.42 18.59
N ALA A 441 -7.62 -4.97 17.38
CA ALA A 441 -8.25 -4.32 16.24
C ALA A 441 -9.61 -4.98 15.98
N PHE A 442 -10.70 -4.26 16.24
CA PHE A 442 -12.06 -4.75 16.07
C PHE A 442 -12.65 -4.36 14.72
N VAL A 443 -13.30 -5.31 14.08
CA VAL A 443 -14.01 -5.15 12.81
C VAL A 443 -15.36 -5.87 12.85
N VAL A 444 -16.28 -5.44 12.00
CA VAL A 444 -17.49 -6.20 11.69
C VAL A 444 -17.21 -7.10 10.49
N GLY A 445 -17.49 -8.40 10.63
CA GLY A 445 -17.39 -9.38 9.55
C GLY A 445 -18.61 -9.35 8.63
N SER A 446 -18.46 -9.84 7.40
CA SER A 446 -19.57 -10.01 6.44
C SER A 446 -20.62 -11.03 6.90
N ASP A 447 -20.32 -11.84 7.92
CA ASP A 447 -21.24 -12.71 8.65
C ASP A 447 -22.06 -11.96 9.72
N GLY A 448 -21.83 -10.66 9.91
CA GLY A 448 -22.50 -9.84 10.92
C GLY A 448 -21.93 -10.02 12.34
N HIS A 449 -20.82 -10.74 12.51
CA HIS A 449 -20.16 -10.92 13.81
C HIS A 449 -19.15 -9.80 14.09
N LEU A 450 -18.85 -9.60 15.38
CA LEU A 450 -17.70 -8.82 15.82
C LEU A 450 -16.48 -9.72 15.82
N TRP A 451 -15.44 -9.31 15.08
CA TRP A 451 -14.16 -9.99 15.05
C TRP A 451 -13.08 -9.09 15.62
N ALA A 452 -12.07 -9.70 16.24
CA ALA A 452 -10.90 -8.98 16.70
C ALA A 452 -9.61 -9.65 16.21
N ARG A 453 -8.73 -8.86 15.61
CA ARG A 453 -7.32 -9.24 15.43
C ARG A 453 -6.57 -8.77 16.67
N THR A 454 -6.00 -9.71 17.43
CA THR A 454 -5.30 -9.40 18.67
C THR A 454 -3.89 -9.95 18.69
N ALA A 455 -2.96 -9.23 19.33
CA ALA A 455 -1.57 -9.64 19.48
C ALA A 455 -1.26 -9.96 20.94
N ASP A 456 -0.60 -11.09 21.19
CA ASP A 456 0.00 -11.43 22.48
C ASP A 456 1.44 -11.95 22.31
N ALA A 457 1.97 -12.67 23.32
CA ALA A 457 3.34 -13.20 23.28
C ALA A 457 3.55 -14.24 22.16
N ALA A 458 2.49 -14.93 21.76
CA ALA A 458 2.49 -15.92 20.69
C ALA A 458 2.29 -15.29 19.30
N GLY A 459 2.07 -13.97 19.23
CA GLY A 459 1.85 -13.25 17.99
C GLY A 459 0.37 -12.91 17.77
N TRP A 460 0.00 -12.73 16.52
CA TRP A 460 -1.33 -12.23 16.16
C TRP A 460 -2.33 -13.38 15.90
N ALA A 461 -3.52 -13.30 16.51
CA ALA A 461 -4.63 -14.24 16.35
C ALA A 461 -5.95 -13.52 16.03
N TRP A 462 -6.81 -14.17 15.23
CA TRP A 462 -8.20 -13.73 15.04
C TRP A 462 -9.09 -14.39 16.08
N VAL A 463 -10.00 -13.61 16.67
CA VAL A 463 -10.96 -14.07 17.66
C VAL A 463 -12.37 -13.69 17.20
N ASP A 464 -13.25 -14.69 17.10
CA ASP A 464 -14.67 -14.49 16.88
C ASP A 464 -15.34 -14.10 18.21
N HIS A 465 -15.91 -12.89 18.28
CA HIS A 465 -16.74 -12.48 19.41
C HIS A 465 -18.22 -12.76 19.16
N GLY A 466 -18.59 -13.28 17.99
CA GLY A 466 -19.96 -13.54 17.59
C GLY A 466 -20.78 -12.26 17.45
N ALA A 467 -22.09 -12.42 17.50
CA ALA A 467 -23.06 -11.34 17.65
C ALA A 467 -24.00 -11.64 18.82
N PRO A 468 -24.74 -10.65 19.33
CA PRO A 468 -25.86 -10.92 20.23
C PRO A 468 -26.85 -11.91 19.60
N THR A 469 -27.47 -12.75 20.43
CA THR A 469 -28.25 -13.91 19.96
C THR A 469 -29.37 -13.50 19.00
N GLY A 470 -29.35 -14.05 17.79
CA GLY A 470 -30.39 -13.81 16.77
C GLY A 470 -30.30 -12.46 16.07
N THR A 471 -29.17 -11.77 16.16
CA THR A 471 -28.95 -10.44 15.56
C THR A 471 -27.67 -10.39 14.74
N SER A 472 -27.54 -9.38 13.89
CA SER A 472 -26.30 -9.05 13.18
C SER A 472 -25.80 -7.66 13.58
N ILE A 473 -24.49 -7.48 13.72
CA ILE A 473 -23.89 -6.19 14.07
C ILE A 473 -23.82 -5.31 12.82
N LYS A 474 -24.27 -4.04 12.96
CA LYS A 474 -24.21 -3.03 11.89
C LYS A 474 -22.97 -2.15 11.99
N THR A 475 -22.63 -1.72 13.21
CA THR A 475 -21.50 -0.82 13.50
C THR A 475 -21.15 -0.87 14.98
N GLY A 476 -20.07 -0.21 15.38
CA GLY A 476 -19.67 -0.07 16.77
C GLY A 476 -18.84 1.19 17.04
N THR A 477 -18.50 1.38 18.31
CA THR A 477 -17.66 2.49 18.76
C THR A 477 -16.21 2.04 18.91
N ALA A 478 -15.29 3.01 18.99
CA ALA A 478 -13.94 2.72 19.44
C ALA A 478 -13.98 1.95 20.79
N PRO A 479 -13.15 0.91 20.94
CA PRO A 479 -13.08 0.14 22.18
C PRO A 479 -12.50 0.98 23.32
N ILE A 480 -12.91 0.67 24.54
CA ILE A 480 -12.43 1.35 25.76
C ILE A 480 -11.58 0.39 26.57
N ALA A 481 -10.39 0.83 26.97
CA ALA A 481 -9.53 0.07 27.86
C ALA A 481 -10.05 0.18 29.30
N VAL A 482 -10.06 -0.96 29.99
CA VAL A 482 -10.38 -1.04 31.42
C VAL A 482 -9.10 -1.34 32.19
N ASP A 483 -8.62 -2.57 32.06
CA ASP A 483 -7.34 -3.04 32.56
C ASP A 483 -6.96 -4.36 31.83
N PRO A 484 -5.72 -4.86 31.99
CA PRO A 484 -5.30 -6.09 31.33
C PRO A 484 -6.11 -7.34 31.69
N ALA A 485 -6.71 -7.41 32.88
CA ALA A 485 -7.46 -8.59 33.33
C ALA A 485 -8.86 -8.65 32.69
N HIS A 486 -9.53 -7.50 32.59
CA HIS A 486 -10.88 -7.37 32.04
C HIS A 486 -10.89 -7.13 30.52
N GLY A 487 -9.77 -6.73 29.93
CA GLY A 487 -9.67 -6.47 28.49
C GLY A 487 -10.52 -5.27 28.03
N PRO A 488 -10.66 -5.09 26.71
CA PRO A 488 -11.42 -3.97 26.16
C PRO A 488 -12.94 -4.17 26.25
N ILE A 489 -13.68 -3.07 26.40
CA ILE A 489 -15.14 -3.02 26.26
C ILE A 489 -15.50 -2.44 24.89
N VAL A 490 -16.42 -3.09 24.18
CA VAL A 490 -16.89 -2.66 22.86
C VAL A 490 -18.40 -2.46 22.86
N HIS A 491 -18.87 -1.30 22.38
CA HIS A 491 -20.29 -1.04 22.19
C HIS A 491 -20.64 -1.20 20.71
N VAL A 492 -21.73 -1.90 20.42
CA VAL A 492 -22.18 -2.17 19.05
C VAL A 492 -23.66 -1.91 18.89
N LEU A 493 -24.04 -1.44 17.70
CA LEU A 493 -25.44 -1.36 17.27
C LEU A 493 -25.77 -2.57 16.42
N ALA A 494 -26.76 -3.34 16.85
CA ALA A 494 -27.23 -4.50 16.12
C ALA A 494 -28.43 -4.15 15.21
N ASP A 495 -28.80 -5.09 14.35
CA ASP A 495 -29.88 -4.93 13.38
C ASP A 495 -31.28 -4.84 14.00
N ASP A 496 -31.44 -5.34 15.22
CA ASP A 496 -32.60 -5.17 16.10
C ASP A 496 -32.80 -3.72 16.60
N GLY A 497 -31.87 -2.81 16.31
CA GLY A 497 -31.92 -1.40 16.70
C GLY A 497 -31.56 -1.14 18.17
N ARG A 498 -30.95 -2.12 18.85
CA ARG A 498 -30.51 -2.03 20.25
C ARG A 498 -29.01 -1.81 20.36
N LEU A 499 -28.60 -1.20 21.47
CA LEU A 499 -27.20 -1.07 21.84
C LEU A 499 -26.80 -2.28 22.67
N TRP A 500 -25.70 -2.93 22.28
CA TRP A 500 -25.14 -4.08 22.96
C TRP A 500 -23.72 -3.78 23.41
N VAL A 501 -23.31 -4.41 24.50
CA VAL A 501 -21.95 -4.31 25.05
C VAL A 501 -21.30 -5.67 25.04
N ARG A 502 -20.11 -5.76 24.45
CA ARG A 502 -19.19 -6.88 24.61
C ARG A 502 -18.17 -6.53 25.67
N SER A 503 -18.16 -7.30 26.74
CA SER A 503 -17.19 -7.15 27.84
C SER A 503 -16.83 -8.50 28.44
N ARG A 504 -15.76 -8.52 29.23
CA ARG A 504 -15.31 -9.70 29.96
C ARG A 504 -15.73 -9.62 31.43
N SER A 505 -16.17 -10.74 31.98
CA SER A 505 -16.34 -10.92 33.42
C SER A 505 -15.51 -12.13 33.86
N GLY A 506 -14.50 -11.88 34.71
CA GLY A 506 -13.47 -12.88 34.99
C GLY A 506 -12.74 -13.31 33.71
N HIS A 507 -12.81 -14.59 33.36
CA HIS A 507 -12.16 -15.12 32.16
C HIS A 507 -13.09 -15.26 30.95
N GLU A 508 -14.39 -14.98 31.11
CA GLU A 508 -15.41 -15.24 30.10
C GLU A 508 -15.90 -13.96 29.43
N TRP A 509 -16.09 -14.03 28.11
CA TRP A 509 -16.69 -12.95 27.33
C TRP A 509 -18.21 -13.08 27.31
N GLY A 510 -18.92 -11.96 27.47
CA GLY A 510 -20.38 -11.93 27.44
C GLY A 510 -20.93 -10.74 26.64
N TRP A 511 -22.12 -10.95 26.07
CA TRP A 511 -22.94 -9.88 25.50
C TRP A 511 -23.96 -9.42 26.53
N SER A 512 -24.03 -8.12 26.77
CA SER A 512 -25.03 -7.49 27.63
C SER A 512 -25.91 -6.54 26.81
N ASP A 513 -27.24 -6.71 26.94
CA ASP A 513 -28.21 -5.82 26.30
C ASP A 513 -28.29 -4.50 27.07
N ARG A 514 -27.94 -3.39 26.41
CA ARG A 514 -28.08 -2.03 26.96
C ARG A 514 -29.42 -1.40 26.60
N GLY A 515 -30.21 -2.11 25.79
CA GLY A 515 -31.55 -1.77 25.36
C GLY A 515 -31.58 -0.62 24.38
N THR A 516 -32.69 0.10 24.41
CA THR A 516 -32.90 1.35 23.67
C THR A 516 -33.39 2.43 24.60
N PRO A 517 -33.25 3.71 24.20
CA PRO A 517 -34.01 4.78 24.84
C PRO A 517 -35.52 4.48 24.87
N PRO A 518 -36.25 4.92 25.92
CA PRO A 518 -37.65 4.58 26.12
C PRO A 518 -38.53 4.88 24.89
N GLY A 519 -39.11 3.83 24.30
CA GLY A 519 -40.03 3.96 23.16
C GLY A 519 -39.39 4.36 21.84
N ARG A 520 -38.06 4.31 21.70
CA ARG A 520 -37.31 4.72 20.51
C ARG A 520 -36.40 3.62 20.01
N LEU A 521 -36.14 3.60 18.70
CA LEU A 521 -35.05 2.81 18.11
C LEU A 521 -33.80 3.68 17.96
N ILE A 522 -32.64 3.05 18.04
CA ILE A 522 -31.36 3.71 17.82
C ILE A 522 -31.10 3.79 16.32
N PHE A 523 -30.90 5.01 15.84
CA PHE A 523 -30.54 5.28 14.44
C PHE A 523 -29.02 5.12 14.21
N THR A 524 -28.21 5.68 15.11
CA THR A 524 -26.74 5.54 15.06
C THR A 524 -26.12 5.69 16.44
N VAL A 525 -24.90 5.17 16.60
CA VAL A 525 -24.10 5.32 17.82
C VAL A 525 -23.08 6.42 17.57
N VAL A 526 -22.99 7.39 18.49
CA VAL A 526 -22.08 8.53 18.40
C VAL A 526 -20.69 8.18 18.93
N GLY A 527 -20.65 7.40 20.01
CA GLY A 527 -19.40 7.03 20.67
C GLY A 527 -19.63 6.52 22.08
N ALA A 528 -18.55 6.10 22.72
CA ALA A 528 -18.53 5.74 24.12
C ALA A 528 -17.28 6.33 24.77
N ALA A 529 -17.36 6.67 26.05
CA ALA A 529 -16.24 7.25 26.79
C ALA A 529 -16.19 6.73 28.25
N PRO A 530 -14.99 6.54 28.81
CA PRO A 530 -14.82 6.19 30.21
C PRO A 530 -15.12 7.39 31.12
N LEU A 531 -15.71 7.09 32.28
CA LEU A 531 -15.98 8.01 33.37
C LEU A 531 -15.58 7.35 34.68
N VAL A 532 -15.00 8.09 35.61
CA VAL A 532 -14.65 7.64 36.95
C VAL A 532 -15.54 8.36 37.95
N THR A 533 -16.27 7.58 38.74
CA THR A 533 -17.12 8.11 39.81
C THR A 533 -16.31 8.63 40.98
N ALA A 534 -16.94 9.39 41.88
CA ALA A 534 -16.34 9.80 43.15
C ALA A 534 -15.89 8.60 44.03
N ALA A 535 -16.42 7.41 43.79
CA ALA A 535 -16.03 6.17 44.45
C ALA A 535 -14.97 5.37 43.66
N GLU A 536 -14.25 6.03 42.73
CA GLU A 536 -13.20 5.46 41.88
C GLU A 536 -13.62 4.29 40.98
N ARG A 537 -14.94 4.07 40.84
CA ARG A 537 -15.47 3.07 39.91
C ARG A 537 -15.49 3.60 38.49
N LEU A 538 -14.89 2.84 37.56
CA LEU A 538 -15.01 3.06 36.13
C LEU A 538 -16.44 2.77 35.66
N LEU A 539 -17.01 3.73 34.95
CA LEU A 539 -18.26 3.67 34.22
C LEU A 539 -17.98 3.93 32.75
N VAL A 540 -18.79 3.34 31.88
CA VAL A 540 -18.75 3.67 30.45
C VAL A 540 -20.06 4.33 30.07
N ALA A 541 -19.96 5.58 29.61
CA ALA A 541 -21.04 6.29 28.96
C ALA A 541 -21.08 5.89 27.48
N ALA A 542 -22.28 5.61 26.96
CA ALA A 542 -22.50 5.37 25.54
C ALA A 542 -23.55 6.36 25.02
N VAL A 543 -23.28 6.99 23.88
CA VAL A 543 -24.12 8.05 23.33
C VAL A 543 -24.66 7.62 21.99
N VAL A 544 -25.96 7.84 21.77
CA VAL A 544 -26.68 7.41 20.57
C VAL A 544 -27.59 8.53 20.07
N VAL A 545 -27.99 8.41 18.81
CA VAL A 545 -29.04 9.24 18.20
C VAL A 545 -30.23 8.34 17.91
N THR A 546 -31.43 8.79 18.26
CA THR A 546 -32.70 8.09 18.00
C THR A 546 -33.34 8.54 16.69
N ASP A 547 -34.33 7.79 16.22
CA ASP A 547 -35.08 8.05 14.98
C ASP A 547 -35.79 9.42 14.91
N ASP A 548 -36.11 10.02 16.05
CA ASP A 548 -36.64 11.37 16.19
C ASP A 548 -35.56 12.48 16.14
N GLY A 549 -34.28 12.10 16.11
CA GLY A 549 -33.13 13.00 16.04
C GLY A 549 -32.66 13.52 17.39
N HIS A 550 -33.15 12.98 18.52
CA HIS A 550 -32.64 13.31 19.85
C HIS A 550 -31.30 12.61 20.13
N LEU A 551 -30.47 13.26 20.93
CA LEU A 551 -29.26 12.66 21.48
C LEU A 551 -29.59 12.03 22.83
N TRP A 552 -29.16 10.79 23.05
CA TRP A 552 -29.35 10.08 24.31
C TRP A 552 -28.02 9.57 24.85
N ILE A 553 -27.84 9.60 26.16
CA ILE A 553 -26.68 9.01 26.84
C ILE A 553 -27.14 7.90 27.77
N SER A 554 -26.49 6.75 27.65
CA SER A 554 -26.66 5.61 28.54
C SER A 554 -25.47 5.50 29.48
N VAL A 555 -25.73 5.33 30.76
CA VAL A 555 -24.72 5.14 31.81
C VAL A 555 -25.16 4.00 32.73
N ALA A 556 -24.20 3.28 33.30
CA ALA A 556 -24.54 2.15 34.16
C ALA A 556 -25.17 2.64 35.48
N ASP A 557 -26.18 1.91 35.95
CA ASP A 557 -26.87 2.11 37.23
C ASP A 557 -27.07 0.76 37.91
N GLY A 558 -26.23 0.47 38.90
CA GLY A 558 -26.09 -0.89 39.46
C GLY A 558 -25.72 -1.91 38.38
N ASP A 559 -26.51 -2.98 38.29
CA ASP A 559 -26.42 -4.04 37.28
C ASP A 559 -27.21 -3.73 35.99
N SER A 560 -27.77 -2.52 35.89
CA SER A 560 -28.62 -2.08 34.78
C SER A 560 -28.05 -0.85 34.07
N PHE A 561 -28.77 -0.36 33.06
CA PHE A 561 -28.41 0.84 32.32
C PHE A 561 -29.57 1.82 32.32
N HIS A 562 -29.28 3.08 32.58
CA HIS A 562 -30.27 4.15 32.51
C HIS A 562 -29.99 5.05 31.31
N TRP A 563 -31.05 5.52 30.66
CA TRP A 563 -31.01 6.40 29.50
C TRP A 563 -31.46 7.81 29.89
N ASN A 564 -30.63 8.80 29.59
CA ASN A 564 -30.96 10.21 29.76
C ASN A 564 -31.14 10.87 28.38
N ASP A 565 -32.29 11.52 28.18
CA ASP A 565 -32.52 12.36 26.99
C ASP A 565 -31.71 13.64 27.12
N LEU A 566 -30.80 13.86 26.17
CA LEU A 566 -30.02 15.11 26.06
C LEU A 566 -30.69 16.11 25.11
N GLY A 567 -31.82 15.70 24.50
CA GLY A 567 -32.63 16.50 23.61
C GLY A 567 -31.95 16.76 22.28
N THR A 568 -32.41 17.83 21.64
CA THR A 568 -31.82 18.41 20.43
C THR A 568 -31.22 19.78 20.74
N PRO A 569 -30.33 20.30 19.87
CA PRO A 569 -29.69 21.59 20.12
C PRO A 569 -30.67 22.76 20.22
N THR A 570 -31.74 22.71 19.42
CA THR A 570 -32.86 23.65 19.45
C THR A 570 -34.17 22.93 19.07
N PRO A 571 -35.35 23.48 19.36
CA PRO A 571 -36.64 22.86 19.01
C PRO A 571 -36.83 22.60 17.50
N THR A 572 -36.06 23.26 16.63
CA THR A 572 -36.13 23.11 15.17
C THR A 572 -35.02 22.23 14.59
N GLU A 573 -34.03 21.87 15.41
CA GLU A 573 -32.89 21.05 15.01
C GLU A 573 -33.14 19.58 15.34
N ARG A 574 -32.66 18.69 14.47
CA ARG A 574 -32.55 17.25 14.70
C ARG A 574 -31.12 16.81 14.48
N ILE A 575 -30.60 15.94 15.34
CA ILE A 575 -29.29 15.36 15.12
C ILE A 575 -29.37 14.34 13.98
N THR A 576 -28.46 14.46 13.01
CA THR A 576 -28.43 13.61 11.81
C THR A 576 -27.14 12.80 11.68
N ALA A 577 -26.08 13.20 12.38
CA ALA A 577 -24.85 12.42 12.50
C ALA A 577 -24.18 12.69 13.86
N GLY A 578 -23.65 11.64 14.48
CA GLY A 578 -22.71 11.76 15.59
C GLY A 578 -21.31 12.03 15.08
N ILE A 579 -20.55 12.90 15.74
CA ILE A 579 -19.13 13.12 15.42
C ILE A 579 -18.27 12.30 16.39
N GLY A 580 -18.51 12.41 17.69
CA GLY A 580 -17.76 11.66 18.69
C GLY A 580 -18.09 12.05 20.12
N VAL A 581 -17.48 11.31 21.05
CA VAL A 581 -17.57 11.50 22.50
C VAL A 581 -16.17 11.40 23.06
N GLU A 582 -15.76 12.39 23.85
CA GLU A 582 -14.43 12.43 24.48
C GLU A 582 -14.56 12.63 25.98
N ALA A 583 -13.83 11.85 26.77
CA ALA A 583 -13.67 12.11 28.20
C ALA A 583 -12.69 13.28 28.38
N VAL A 584 -13.18 14.41 28.90
CA VAL A 584 -12.36 15.62 29.12
C VAL A 584 -11.97 15.79 30.59
N THR A 585 -12.67 15.13 31.50
CA THR A 585 -12.22 14.92 32.88
C THR A 585 -12.66 13.53 33.33
N SER A 586 -12.27 13.12 34.54
CA SER A 586 -12.78 11.88 35.13
C SER A 586 -14.31 11.80 35.19
N ALA A 587 -15.03 12.92 35.33
CA ALA A 587 -16.49 12.91 35.50
C ALA A 587 -17.26 13.63 34.38
N THR A 588 -16.57 14.04 33.31
CA THR A 588 -17.14 14.89 32.26
C THR A 588 -16.81 14.36 30.88
N VAL A 589 -17.81 14.33 30.01
CA VAL A 589 -17.62 14.08 28.57
C VAL A 589 -18.04 15.30 27.75
N ASP A 590 -17.30 15.54 26.67
CA ASP A 590 -17.73 16.40 25.58
C ASP A 590 -18.27 15.53 24.44
N ILE A 591 -19.43 15.90 23.92
CA ILE A 591 -20.12 15.22 22.83
C ILE A 591 -20.24 16.19 21.66
N ALA A 592 -19.96 15.73 20.45
CA ALA A 592 -20.09 16.51 19.22
C ALA A 592 -21.03 15.82 18.22
N ALA A 593 -21.89 16.60 17.57
CA ALA A 593 -22.87 16.09 16.62
C ALA A 593 -23.24 17.12 15.54
N VAL A 594 -23.86 16.66 14.46
CA VAL A 594 -24.34 17.49 13.34
C VAL A 594 -25.86 17.62 13.38
N GLY A 595 -26.36 18.86 13.36
CA GLY A 595 -27.78 19.18 13.34
C GLY A 595 -28.35 19.39 11.92
N SER A 596 -29.65 19.20 11.74
CA SER A 596 -30.45 19.54 10.55
C SER A 596 -31.74 20.28 10.96
N PRO A 597 -32.21 21.30 10.20
CA PRO A 597 -31.76 21.70 8.86
C PRO A 597 -30.55 22.64 8.83
N GLY A 598 -30.10 23.14 9.99
CA GLY A 598 -28.99 24.08 10.07
C GLY A 598 -27.65 23.53 9.61
N GLY A 599 -27.48 22.20 9.51
CA GLY A 599 -26.28 21.52 8.99
C GLY A 599 -24.98 21.88 9.72
N GLY A 600 -25.11 22.47 10.92
CA GLY A 600 -23.99 22.95 11.73
C GLY A 600 -23.56 21.92 12.76
N VAL A 601 -22.32 22.08 13.23
CA VAL A 601 -21.80 21.30 14.35
C VAL A 601 -22.28 21.91 15.67
N TRP A 602 -22.69 21.03 16.57
CA TRP A 602 -23.08 21.34 17.93
C TRP A 602 -22.26 20.50 18.90
N THR A 603 -21.89 21.09 20.02
CA THR A 603 -21.23 20.36 21.11
C THR A 603 -22.03 20.47 22.38
N LEU A 604 -22.01 19.42 23.19
CA LEU A 604 -22.65 19.37 24.49
C LEU A 604 -21.65 18.83 25.50
N ARG A 605 -21.50 19.55 26.61
CA ARG A 605 -20.75 19.07 27.77
C ARG A 605 -21.70 18.41 28.73
N TRP A 606 -21.42 17.15 29.09
CA TRP A 606 -22.26 16.37 29.98
C TRP A 606 -21.51 15.93 31.23
N THR A 607 -22.19 16.08 32.37
CA THR A 607 -21.82 15.48 33.65
C THR A 607 -23.03 14.75 34.23
N PRO A 608 -22.83 13.65 34.98
CA PRO A 608 -23.94 12.96 35.64
C PRO A 608 -24.76 13.89 36.52
N GLY A 609 -26.08 13.93 36.30
CA GLY A 609 -27.01 14.82 37.02
C GLY A 609 -26.98 16.30 36.60
N GLY A 610 -26.09 16.67 35.68
CA GLY A 610 -26.03 18.01 35.09
C GLY A 610 -27.15 18.24 34.06
N THR A 611 -27.51 19.51 33.86
CA THR A 611 -28.44 19.89 32.78
C THR A 611 -27.67 19.97 31.46
N PRO A 612 -28.14 19.32 30.37
CA PRO A 612 -27.50 19.40 29.07
C PRO A 612 -27.52 20.84 28.54
N GLN A 613 -26.36 21.34 28.09
CA GLN A 613 -26.24 22.64 27.45
C GLN A 613 -25.54 22.51 26.11
N TRP A 614 -26.27 22.82 25.05
CA TRP A 614 -25.77 22.80 23.69
C TRP A 614 -25.06 24.11 23.35
N THR A 615 -23.90 24.00 22.72
CA THR A 615 -23.11 25.11 22.18
C THR A 615 -23.03 24.97 20.66
N ALA A 616 -23.47 26.00 19.94
CA ALA A 616 -23.32 26.05 18.48
C ALA A 616 -21.85 26.26 18.12
N ARG A 617 -21.33 25.45 17.19
CA ARG A 617 -19.99 25.63 16.59
C ARG A 617 -20.05 26.08 15.13
N GLY A 618 -21.25 26.20 14.55
CA GLY A 618 -21.43 26.60 13.17
C GLY A 618 -20.85 25.57 12.20
N ARG A 619 -20.40 26.05 11.03
CA ARG A 619 -19.80 25.23 9.98
C ARG A 619 -18.38 25.72 9.65
N PRO A 620 -17.45 24.83 9.27
CA PRO A 620 -16.16 25.25 8.76
C PRO A 620 -16.32 26.00 7.43
N GLY A 621 -15.86 27.26 7.38
CA GLY A 621 -15.88 28.07 6.16
C GLY A 621 -17.25 28.19 5.48
N ASP A 622 -18.35 28.06 6.23
CA ASP A 622 -19.74 27.90 5.73
C ASP A 622 -20.01 26.69 4.82
N ALA A 623 -19.03 25.79 4.67
CA ALA A 623 -19.17 24.56 3.89
C ALA A 623 -20.13 23.57 4.56
N LEU A 624 -20.88 22.84 3.74
CA LEU A 624 -21.64 21.66 4.21
C LEU A 624 -20.66 20.58 4.67
N ILE A 625 -21.09 19.75 5.61
CA ILE A 625 -20.28 18.65 6.15
C ILE A 625 -20.45 17.43 5.23
N GLN A 626 -19.33 16.87 4.78
CA GLN A 626 -19.31 15.67 3.95
C GLN A 626 -19.19 14.40 4.80
N ALA A 627 -18.22 14.39 5.72
CA ALA A 627 -17.92 13.24 6.55
C ALA A 627 -17.43 13.70 7.93
N VAL A 628 -17.74 12.92 8.95
CA VAL A 628 -17.24 13.11 10.30
C VAL A 628 -15.91 12.35 10.45
N VAL A 629 -14.96 12.90 11.22
CA VAL A 629 -13.69 12.21 11.52
C VAL A 629 -13.70 11.76 12.97
N GLY A 630 -14.01 12.66 13.92
CA GLY A 630 -14.13 12.25 15.32
C GLY A 630 -13.86 13.37 16.31
N THR A 631 -13.83 12.98 17.58
CA THR A 631 -13.28 13.78 18.68
C THR A 631 -11.91 13.25 19.08
N MET A 632 -11.03 14.12 19.58
CA MET A 632 -9.69 13.77 20.05
C MET A 632 -9.33 14.64 21.26
N HIS A 633 -8.47 14.15 22.15
CA HIS A 633 -7.93 14.97 23.24
C HIS A 633 -7.30 16.28 22.74
N ASP A 634 -7.54 17.40 23.44
CA ASP A 634 -6.91 18.68 23.10
C ASP A 634 -5.64 18.90 23.95
N PRO A 635 -4.43 18.76 23.37
CA PRO A 635 -3.18 18.92 24.10
C PRO A 635 -2.94 20.36 24.56
N ALA A 636 -3.58 21.35 23.91
CA ALA A 636 -3.48 22.75 24.33
C ALA A 636 -4.40 23.06 25.52
N ASN A 637 -5.45 22.26 25.73
CA ASN A 637 -6.39 22.43 26.83
C ASN A 637 -7.03 21.11 27.25
N ALA A 638 -6.45 20.48 28.26
CA ALA A 638 -6.94 19.22 28.84
C ALA A 638 -8.40 19.27 29.33
N SER A 639 -8.99 20.45 29.49
CA SER A 639 -10.41 20.61 29.86
C SER A 639 -11.37 20.58 28.66
N GLY A 640 -10.89 20.27 27.45
CA GLY A 640 -11.69 20.17 26.23
C GLY A 640 -11.16 19.11 25.27
N CYS A 641 -11.75 19.07 24.09
CA CYS A 641 -11.36 18.17 23.00
C CYS A 641 -11.35 18.92 21.66
N LEU A 642 -10.66 18.33 20.69
CA LEU A 642 -10.74 18.72 19.29
C LEU A 642 -11.88 17.96 18.62
N VAL A 643 -12.61 18.65 17.74
CA VAL A 643 -13.64 18.09 16.88
C VAL A 643 -13.16 18.20 15.44
N ALA A 644 -13.00 17.08 14.73
CA ALA A 644 -12.51 17.03 13.37
C ALA A 644 -13.58 16.49 12.39
N LEU A 645 -13.63 17.08 11.19
CA LEU A 645 -14.52 16.66 10.11
C LEU A 645 -13.99 17.07 8.74
N ILE A 646 -14.58 16.50 7.70
CA ILE A 646 -14.32 16.83 6.29
C ILE A 646 -15.48 17.67 5.74
N GLY A 647 -15.16 18.86 5.24
CA GLY A 647 -16.13 19.74 4.58
C GLY A 647 -16.41 19.29 3.13
N ASN A 648 -17.48 19.78 2.52
CA ASN A 648 -17.80 19.57 1.11
C ASN A 648 -16.76 20.18 0.16
N ASP A 649 -15.96 21.11 0.67
CA ASP A 649 -14.75 21.61 0.03
C ASP A 649 -13.61 20.58 0.00
N LYS A 650 -13.84 19.39 0.54
CA LYS A 650 -12.95 18.22 0.60
C LYS A 650 -11.76 18.36 1.54
N TRP A 651 -11.77 19.37 2.40
CA TRP A 651 -10.67 19.67 3.33
C TRP A 651 -10.96 19.17 4.74
N LEU A 652 -9.89 18.88 5.48
CA LEU A 652 -9.94 18.57 6.89
C LEU A 652 -10.03 19.85 7.73
N TRP A 653 -11.02 19.90 8.60
CA TRP A 653 -11.27 21.02 9.48
C TRP A 653 -11.33 20.53 10.93
N ALA A 654 -10.75 21.32 11.84
CA ALA A 654 -10.82 21.06 13.26
C ALA A 654 -11.17 22.31 14.06
N THR A 655 -11.88 22.13 15.17
CA THR A 655 -12.17 23.18 16.15
C THR A 655 -12.10 22.63 17.57
N ALA A 656 -11.73 23.45 18.54
CA ALA A 656 -11.65 23.06 19.95
C ALA A 656 -12.99 23.32 20.67
N THR A 657 -13.36 22.47 21.62
CA THR A 657 -14.57 22.69 22.44
C THR A 657 -14.41 23.79 23.48
N THR A 658 -13.18 24.15 23.83
CA THR A 658 -12.85 25.17 24.84
C THR A 658 -11.69 26.07 24.39
N GLY A 659 -11.50 27.23 25.03
CA GLY A 659 -10.42 28.20 24.69
C GLY A 659 -10.88 29.47 23.94
N PRO A 660 -10.02 30.51 23.84
CA PRO A 660 -10.38 31.79 23.25
C PRO A 660 -10.51 31.74 21.72
N GLY A 661 -11.59 32.29 21.16
CA GLY A 661 -11.75 32.50 19.71
C GLY A 661 -12.11 31.27 18.88
N GLN A 662 -12.99 30.41 19.43
CA GLN A 662 -13.57 29.18 18.84
C GLN A 662 -13.94 29.31 17.36
N THR A 663 -12.95 29.13 16.50
CA THR A 663 -13.06 29.26 15.05
C THR A 663 -12.57 27.98 14.44
N TRP A 664 -13.14 27.64 13.29
CA TRP A 664 -12.70 26.50 12.52
C TRP A 664 -11.30 26.75 11.97
N SER A 665 -10.40 25.81 12.22
CA SER A 665 -9.07 25.79 11.65
C SER A 665 -9.02 24.76 10.52
N ARG A 666 -8.53 25.19 9.36
CA ARG A 666 -8.26 24.29 8.24
C ARG A 666 -6.88 23.67 8.45
N TRP A 667 -6.80 22.34 8.34
CA TRP A 667 -5.54 21.61 8.48
C TRP A 667 -4.97 21.39 7.08
N ASP A 668 -4.32 22.41 6.53
CA ASP A 668 -3.78 22.39 5.17
C ASP A 668 -2.63 21.39 5.03
N ARG A 669 -2.63 20.67 3.90
CA ARG A 669 -1.45 19.91 3.46
C ARG A 669 -0.37 20.91 3.04
N PRO A 670 0.88 20.77 3.51
CA PRO A 670 1.94 21.70 3.12
C PRO A 670 2.19 21.69 1.60
N PRO A 671 2.53 22.83 0.99
CA PRO A 671 2.66 22.98 -0.47
C PRO A 671 4.00 22.47 -1.05
N TRP A 672 4.80 21.68 -0.30
CA TRP A 672 6.05 21.13 -0.86
C TRP A 672 5.83 20.16 -2.02
N ASP A 673 4.57 19.75 -2.25
CA ASP A 673 4.15 19.01 -3.42
C ASP A 673 3.10 19.82 -4.23
N SER A 674 3.57 20.85 -4.94
CA SER A 674 2.73 21.78 -5.71
C SER A 674 2.01 21.14 -6.90
N ASP A 675 2.36 19.89 -7.25
CA ASP A 675 1.84 19.14 -8.41
C ASP A 675 0.80 18.07 -8.03
N VAL A 676 0.46 17.94 -6.75
CA VAL A 676 -0.70 17.15 -6.29
C VAL A 676 -1.94 18.03 -6.34
N PRO A 677 -2.87 17.88 -7.31
CA PRO A 677 -4.23 18.39 -7.18
C PRO A 677 -4.73 18.11 -5.79
N SER A 678 -5.35 19.13 -5.17
CA SER A 678 -5.90 19.10 -3.81
C SER A 678 -6.40 17.71 -3.44
N THR A 679 -5.66 17.01 -2.58
CA THR A 679 -6.02 15.70 -2.05
C THR A 679 -7.46 15.79 -1.55
N THR A 680 -8.38 15.10 -2.23
CA THR A 680 -9.79 15.17 -1.90
C THR A 680 -10.08 14.12 -0.84
N LEU A 681 -10.39 14.55 0.38
CA LEU A 681 -10.66 13.62 1.46
C LEU A 681 -12.07 13.03 1.34
N LEU A 682 -12.16 11.72 1.61
CA LEU A 682 -13.42 10.97 1.57
C LEU A 682 -13.97 10.71 2.97
N SER A 683 -13.12 10.20 3.87
CA SER A 683 -13.50 9.78 5.22
C SER A 683 -12.28 9.78 6.14
N GLY A 684 -12.50 9.55 7.43
CA GLY A 684 -11.40 9.34 8.36
C GLY A 684 -11.88 8.98 9.76
N LYS A 685 -10.94 8.86 10.67
CA LYS A 685 -11.19 8.58 12.08
C LYS A 685 -10.27 9.40 12.99
N GLY A 686 -10.83 9.96 14.05
CA GLY A 686 -10.07 10.53 15.15
C GLY A 686 -9.38 9.42 15.95
N ALA A 687 -8.13 9.66 16.32
CA ALA A 687 -7.30 8.75 17.09
C ALA A 687 -6.36 9.54 18.02
N VAL A 688 -5.73 8.81 18.94
CA VAL A 688 -4.69 9.32 19.82
C VAL A 688 -3.43 8.47 19.64
N PHE A 689 -2.31 9.12 19.39
CA PHE A 689 -0.98 8.55 19.18
C PHE A 689 -0.08 8.86 20.38
N LEU A 690 0.93 8.03 20.62
CA LEU A 690 2.07 8.33 21.51
C LEU A 690 1.60 8.91 22.85
N ASP A 691 0.63 8.21 23.45
CA ASP A 691 -0.06 8.46 24.70
C ASP A 691 -0.97 9.68 24.78
N ASN A 692 -0.73 10.76 24.01
CA ASN A 692 -1.56 11.99 24.07
C ASN A 692 -1.57 12.87 22.81
N LEU A 693 -0.92 12.46 21.71
CA LEU A 693 -0.89 13.24 20.47
C LEU A 693 -2.21 13.02 19.71
N PRO A 694 -3.09 14.03 19.55
CA PRO A 694 -4.28 13.88 18.73
C PRO A 694 -3.91 13.70 17.26
N CYS A 695 -4.59 12.77 16.60
CA CYS A 695 -4.37 12.46 15.19
C CYS A 695 -5.68 12.20 14.46
N SER A 696 -5.84 12.81 13.29
CA SER A 696 -6.86 12.42 12.32
C SER A 696 -6.23 11.53 11.28
N VAL A 697 -6.68 10.28 11.19
CA VAL A 697 -6.30 9.36 10.11
C VAL A 697 -7.37 9.43 9.03
N VAL A 698 -7.01 9.88 7.84
CA VAL A 698 -7.96 10.16 6.74
C VAL A 698 -7.62 9.39 5.48
N ILE A 699 -8.64 9.13 4.67
CA ILE A 699 -8.53 8.47 3.36
C ILE A 699 -8.87 9.48 2.26
N ASP A 700 -8.06 9.52 1.21
CA ASP A 700 -8.32 10.34 0.03
C ASP A 700 -9.12 9.61 -1.07
N ASP A 701 -9.45 10.33 -2.14
CA ASP A 701 -10.20 9.82 -3.29
C ASP A 701 -9.49 8.75 -4.11
N ARG A 702 -8.22 8.47 -3.80
CA ARG A 702 -7.42 7.38 -4.37
C ARG A 702 -7.27 6.20 -3.41
N GLY A 703 -7.90 6.25 -2.24
CA GLY A 703 -7.81 5.20 -1.23
C GLY A 703 -6.47 5.17 -0.51
N ARG A 704 -5.76 6.30 -0.42
CA ARG A 704 -4.52 6.43 0.35
C ARG A 704 -4.78 7.00 1.72
N VAL A 705 -3.91 6.63 2.65
CA VAL A 705 -4.03 6.96 4.06
C VAL A 705 -3.08 8.08 4.41
N HIS A 706 -3.57 9.03 5.19
CA HIS A 706 -2.82 10.16 5.70
C HIS A 706 -3.04 10.27 7.20
N ALA A 707 -1.96 10.44 7.95
CA ALA A 707 -2.04 10.78 9.36
C ALA A 707 -1.81 12.28 9.52
N VAL A 708 -2.73 12.98 10.19
CA VAL A 708 -2.69 14.43 10.36
C VAL A 708 -2.71 14.79 11.83
N THR A 709 -1.67 15.47 12.30
CA THR A 709 -1.51 15.89 13.70
C THR A 709 -1.35 17.40 13.80
N PRO A 710 -1.86 18.07 14.85
CA PRO A 710 -1.56 19.48 15.05
C PRO A 710 -0.08 19.68 15.36
N LYS A 711 0.52 20.77 14.86
CA LYS A 711 1.89 21.16 15.23
C LYS A 711 1.87 21.67 16.66
N LEU A 712 2.49 20.92 17.56
CA LEU A 712 2.72 21.34 18.95
C LEU A 712 3.81 22.42 18.96
N SER A 713 3.57 23.50 19.72
CA SER A 713 4.43 24.70 19.79
C SER A 713 5.53 24.57 20.82
#